data_AF-A0A1S2YV86-F1
#
_entry.id   AF-A0A1S2YV86-F1
#
_cell.length_a   1.000
_cell.length_b   1.000
_cell.length_c   1.000
_cell.angle_alpha   90.00
_cell.angle_beta   90.00
_cell.angle_gamma   90.00
#
_symmetry.space_group_name_H-M   'P 1'
#
loop_
_entity.id
_entity.type
_entity.pdbx_description
1 polymer ?
#
loop_
_entity_poly.entity_id
_entity_poly.type
_entity_poly.pdbx_seq_one_letter_code
_entity_poly.pdbx_strand_id
1 'polypeptide(L)'
;MQMNQGSKSNDMLFFSSFSKQTVLRLFFVCLLFMSSLKVETVNTTTLDPKKSYPLISQSNVPQIHKYEVFVSFRGPDIREVFLGHLVKEFNQKKIVAFIDEKLKQGDEIGQSLFEAIETSLISVVIFSPNYASSEWCLDELVKIIECREKDGQIVLPVFYKVDPTNVRHQDGVYADAFDEHETKHGNASNNVLGWRYALKKSGNIAGFHSLKFWNDAELVEKIVDYVLRRLGQVRSVNSQKLIGIEKHISKVESLLQVHSRDVRAIGIWGMGGIGKTTIAQEVYSRLCSEYEGCYFKANVREVCGRVVDIISLKKDLFSTLLDENNSKIDIPYGLHYSVERRIRRMKVLVVLDDISSPQQLEILIGSLDLFGPGSRIILTTRNKQVLANWVVEKDIYKVKPLDFDDSFRLFTLNAFGNKDLQKDYHDLSKKVVKYAQGIPIVLHVLAHHLKGKDKKIWEGQLQSLTKKPIPEVHDVVRLSYSDLDRDEKNVLLDIAFFFDGLHLKVNQIKSLVKAHGYSVDVELENLKNKALITISPDNVVSMHSIIQETAWEIVREESFDNPGIRSRLLNPDDIYKVLNNDKGSETIRSIAIDLTTIKKMQINPHVFDKMKKLQYLDIYSKGYCCVFLQNRQSFYLPQGLESLPNELRYLRWAHYPLESLPSKFNGEKLVVLNLQYSQVKKLWYKQKDLKNLKYLILSLSSHLLELPDLSKATNLAVIDLRLCTGLTSVHPSVFSLNKLDKLDLGGCFSLTSLRTNIRLTSLRYLSLAGCIALNDFSVISTNMIKLNLEHTGIKQLPSSIGLQTKLEKLLLAHSYIKKLPQSIKHLSRLQHLDVHHCRELQSIPELPSSLKTLDASGCVSLETVIFPSTAIEQQKENKTKVTFWNCLKLDQDSLKAIELNAQINMMNFAYNHHIATSGDQDYDGKGKGTYVYPGSSVPEWLVYKTTRDYMTIDLTFVNHTTPLAFIFCFIVPQVESHGFNLIFNISAGEGESYQVSLDRPSIGIKSDHVYLTCDRGLSNYLNSRLKHLSKLDIKVTAVSQTPTNGQVSLMLLKGVGISPINFSQYLSFIQQIKMPQGSTIPVSTWSDVVNKLLFIIFVGFVIKFGFLD
;
A
#
# COMPACT_ATOMS: atom_id res chain seq x y z
N MET A 1 11.79 53.60 -23.36
CA MET A 1 12.40 54.67 -22.54
C MET A 1 12.78 54.04 -21.22
N GLN A 2 14.06 53.70 -21.05
CA GLN A 2 15.13 54.57 -20.56
C GLN A 2 14.97 54.85 -19.06
N MET A 3 15.98 54.71 -18.20
CA MET A 3 17.38 54.30 -18.32
C MET A 3 17.92 54.43 -16.87
N ASN A 4 18.76 53.52 -16.39
CA ASN A 4 20.16 53.76 -15.99
C ASN A 4 20.32 53.27 -14.54
N GLN A 5 21.43 52.69 -14.07
CA GLN A 5 22.74 52.30 -14.61
C GLN A 5 23.33 51.36 -13.52
N GLY A 6 23.92 50.21 -13.83
CA GLY A 6 25.34 50.04 -14.18
C GLY A 6 26.01 49.17 -13.09
N SER A 7 26.95 48.26 -13.31
CA SER A 7 27.72 47.86 -14.50
C SER A 7 28.58 46.63 -14.17
N LYS A 8 28.74 45.72 -15.15
CA LYS A 8 29.98 45.01 -15.59
C LYS A 8 30.71 44.09 -14.59
N SER A 9 30.88 42.78 -14.78
CA SER A 9 31.42 41.93 -15.88
C SER A 9 32.93 41.62 -15.77
N ASN A 10 33.21 40.32 -15.93
CA ASN A 10 34.41 39.68 -16.51
C ASN A 10 35.54 39.11 -15.61
N ASP A 11 35.68 37.79 -15.80
CA ASP A 11 36.87 37.03 -16.21
C ASP A 11 37.98 36.66 -15.21
N MET A 12 38.21 35.33 -15.18
CA MET A 12 39.50 34.62 -15.23
C MET A 12 40.49 34.82 -14.07
N LEU A 13 41.28 33.85 -13.65
CA LEU A 13 41.37 32.39 -13.73
C LEU A 13 42.68 32.10 -12.94
N PHE A 14 42.82 30.86 -12.44
CA PHE A 14 44.09 30.17 -12.16
C PHE A 14 44.98 30.66 -10.99
N PHE A 15 45.86 29.87 -10.35
CA PHE A 15 46.43 28.51 -10.49
C PHE A 15 46.75 28.10 -9.02
N SER A 16 46.39 26.89 -8.53
CA SER A 16 47.29 25.72 -8.37
C SER A 16 48.22 25.80 -7.14
N SER A 17 48.41 24.78 -6.30
CA SER A 17 48.90 23.40 -6.50
C SER A 17 50.17 23.21 -5.62
N PHE A 18 50.65 21.97 -5.55
CA PHE A 18 51.76 21.42 -4.75
C PHE A 18 51.37 20.94 -3.34
N SER A 19 51.74 19.73 -2.92
CA SER A 19 52.73 18.78 -3.44
C SER A 19 52.42 17.34 -2.98
N LYS A 20 52.62 16.37 -3.87
CA LYS A 20 53.20 15.06 -3.49
C LYS A 20 54.71 15.20 -3.56
N GLN A 21 55.44 14.60 -2.62
CA GLN A 21 56.73 13.92 -2.75
C GLN A 21 57.30 13.69 -1.33
N THR A 22 58.04 12.67 -0.93
CA THR A 22 58.50 11.36 -1.45
C THR A 22 59.28 10.76 -0.25
N VAL A 23 59.42 9.44 -0.11
CA VAL A 23 60.68 8.68 -0.34
C VAL A 23 60.53 7.40 0.51
N LEU A 24 60.94 6.19 0.16
CA LEU A 24 61.47 5.50 -1.03
C LEU A 24 61.91 4.11 -0.50
N ARG A 25 62.09 3.14 -1.41
CA ARG A 25 62.70 1.79 -1.29
C ARG A 25 61.70 0.66 -1.02
N LEU A 26 61.55 -0.37 -1.86
CA LEU A 26 62.18 -0.82 -3.11
C LEU A 26 61.13 -1.76 -3.77
N PHE A 27 60.68 -1.61 -5.03
CA PHE A 27 61.33 -1.85 -6.32
C PHE A 27 61.74 -3.31 -6.61
N PHE A 28 61.16 -3.90 -7.67
CA PHE A 28 61.80 -4.41 -8.91
C PHE A 28 60.71 -5.16 -9.72
N VAL A 29 60.54 -5.11 -11.04
CA VAL A 29 61.15 -4.32 -12.13
C VAL A 29 60.43 -4.68 -13.45
N CYS A 30 60.42 -3.72 -14.38
CA CYS A 30 60.42 -3.86 -15.85
C CYS A 30 59.15 -4.03 -16.72
N LEU A 31 59.02 -2.99 -17.58
CA LEU A 31 58.86 -3.02 -19.06
C LEU A 31 57.47 -3.42 -19.60
N LEU A 32 56.60 -2.45 -19.93
CA LEU A 32 56.57 -1.65 -21.18
C LEU A 32 56.04 -2.44 -22.40
N PHE A 33 54.85 -2.10 -22.90
CA PHE A 33 54.70 -1.29 -24.12
C PHE A 33 53.21 -1.13 -24.51
N MET A 34 52.78 0.13 -24.63
CA MET A 34 51.63 0.60 -25.40
C MET A 34 52.17 1.12 -26.74
N SER A 35 51.60 0.68 -27.86
CA SER A 35 51.59 1.31 -29.20
C SER A 35 51.09 0.24 -30.18
N SER A 36 50.22 0.42 -31.16
CA SER A 36 49.70 1.56 -31.93
C SER A 36 48.60 0.96 -32.85
N LEU A 37 47.56 1.63 -33.35
CA LEU A 37 47.49 2.57 -34.49
C LEU A 37 45.98 2.84 -34.69
N LYS A 38 45.52 4.10 -34.68
CA LYS A 38 45.18 4.96 -35.83
C LYS A 38 44.13 4.40 -36.82
N VAL A 39 43.06 5.18 -36.94
CA VAL A 39 42.10 5.21 -38.05
C VAL A 39 42.63 6.13 -39.17
N GLU A 40 42.29 5.73 -40.40
CA GLU A 40 42.22 6.47 -41.67
C GLU A 40 43.49 6.87 -42.44
N THR A 41 43.55 6.37 -43.67
CA THR A 41 43.61 7.23 -44.88
C THR A 41 42.96 6.49 -46.05
N VAL A 42 41.90 7.08 -46.63
CA VAL A 42 41.52 6.88 -48.03
C VAL A 42 41.74 8.21 -48.73
N ASN A 43 42.56 8.23 -49.78
CA ASN A 43 42.49 9.19 -50.88
C ASN A 43 42.15 8.36 -52.13
N THR A 44 40.90 8.45 -52.60
CA THR A 44 40.52 9.18 -53.81
C THR A 44 41.34 8.76 -55.04
N THR A 45 40.71 8.07 -55.99
CA THR A 45 40.14 8.72 -57.19
C THR A 45 39.46 7.69 -58.12
N THR A 46 38.17 7.96 -58.36
CA THR A 46 37.47 7.92 -59.67
C THR A 46 37.45 6.62 -60.48
N LEU A 47 36.27 6.02 -60.64
CA LEU A 47 35.45 6.17 -61.85
C LEU A 47 34.08 5.47 -61.67
N ASP A 48 33.05 6.31 -61.54
CA ASP A 48 31.66 6.04 -61.96
C ASP A 48 31.65 5.84 -63.52
N PRO A 49 30.63 5.24 -64.20
CA PRO A 49 29.22 5.46 -63.88
C PRO A 49 28.17 4.38 -64.25
N LYS A 50 26.96 4.61 -63.73
CA LYS A 50 25.61 4.19 -64.21
C LYS A 50 25.07 2.83 -63.74
N LYS A 51 24.11 2.86 -62.79
CA LYS A 51 22.66 2.92 -63.10
C LYS A 51 21.79 2.99 -61.84
N SER A 52 20.95 4.02 -61.85
CA SER A 52 19.63 4.20 -61.20
C SER A 52 19.03 3.06 -60.35
N TYR A 53 18.75 3.43 -59.11
CA TYR A 53 17.77 2.88 -58.16
C TYR A 53 16.37 2.67 -58.78
N PRO A 54 15.55 1.76 -58.19
CA PRO A 54 14.59 2.25 -57.20
C PRO A 54 14.30 1.31 -56.01
N LEU A 55 13.70 1.95 -54.98
CA LEU A 55 12.78 1.42 -53.96
C LEU A 55 13.34 0.61 -52.77
N ILE A 56 13.39 1.31 -51.64
CA ILE A 56 13.45 0.78 -50.27
C ILE A 56 12.16 -0.01 -50.03
N SER A 57 12.27 -1.34 -49.95
CA SER A 57 11.21 -2.22 -49.48
C SER A 57 11.20 -2.27 -47.95
N GLN A 58 10.03 -1.98 -47.39
CA GLN A 58 9.62 -2.37 -46.06
C GLN A 58 9.83 -3.88 -45.87
N SER A 59 10.45 -4.30 -44.76
CA SER A 59 9.89 -5.27 -43.81
C SER A 59 10.93 -5.74 -42.79
N ASN A 60 10.72 -5.43 -41.51
CA ASN A 60 11.17 -6.32 -40.43
C ASN A 60 10.11 -7.42 -40.29
N VAL A 61 10.11 -8.38 -41.21
CA VAL A 61 9.49 -9.69 -40.97
C VAL A 61 10.45 -10.45 -40.07
N PRO A 62 10.00 -11.16 -39.02
CA PRO A 62 10.87 -12.09 -38.30
C PRO A 62 11.47 -13.06 -39.33
N GLN A 63 12.79 -13.21 -39.36
CA GLN A 63 13.43 -14.23 -40.21
C GLN A 63 12.80 -15.59 -39.86
N ILE A 64 11.98 -16.12 -40.76
CA ILE A 64 11.41 -17.45 -40.63
C ILE A 64 12.56 -18.40 -40.94
N HIS A 65 13.18 -18.94 -39.90
CA HIS A 65 14.18 -20.00 -40.04
C HIS A 65 13.51 -21.20 -40.72
N LYS A 66 14.03 -21.62 -41.88
CA LYS A 66 13.49 -22.75 -42.66
C LYS A 66 13.61 -24.08 -41.89
N TYR A 67 14.61 -24.17 -41.02
CA TYR A 67 14.87 -25.30 -40.13
C TYR A 67 15.26 -24.78 -38.73
N GLU A 68 14.84 -25.48 -37.68
CA GLU A 68 15.22 -25.16 -36.29
C GLU A 68 16.55 -25.82 -35.91
N VAL A 69 16.80 -27.02 -36.43
CA VAL A 69 17.98 -27.83 -36.14
C VAL A 69 18.62 -28.34 -37.43
N PHE A 70 19.93 -28.21 -37.56
CA PHE A 70 20.73 -28.91 -38.58
C PHE A 70 21.43 -30.11 -37.92
N VAL A 71 21.41 -31.28 -38.57
CA VAL A 71 22.11 -32.48 -38.06
C VAL A 71 23.23 -32.87 -39.03
N SER A 72 24.48 -32.76 -38.58
CA SER A 72 25.67 -33.18 -39.31
C SER A 72 26.15 -34.55 -38.82
N PHE A 73 26.38 -35.48 -39.74
CA PHE A 73 26.72 -36.87 -39.41
C PHE A 73 27.37 -37.63 -40.56
N ARG A 74 27.95 -38.80 -40.24
CA ARG A 74 28.40 -39.76 -41.23
C ARG A 74 27.34 -40.83 -41.50
N GLY A 75 26.71 -40.77 -42.67
CA GLY A 75 25.62 -41.69 -43.06
C GLY A 75 25.89 -43.18 -42.80
N PRO A 76 26.98 -43.76 -43.33
CA PRO A 76 27.27 -45.19 -43.15
C PRO A 76 27.39 -45.67 -41.69
N ASP A 77 27.73 -44.78 -40.75
CA ASP A 77 28.04 -45.17 -39.38
C ASP A 77 26.82 -45.20 -38.45
N ILE A 78 25.82 -44.34 -38.68
CA ILE A 78 24.75 -44.09 -37.69
C ILE A 78 23.31 -44.11 -38.24
N ARG A 79 23.13 -44.26 -39.57
CA ARG A 79 21.83 -44.10 -40.26
C ARG A 79 20.74 -45.04 -39.76
N GLU A 80 21.01 -46.34 -39.67
CA GLU A 80 19.99 -47.35 -39.35
C GLU A 80 19.75 -47.56 -37.84
N VAL A 81 20.60 -46.98 -36.98
CA VAL A 81 20.55 -47.22 -35.53
C VAL A 81 20.19 -45.92 -34.80
N PHE A 82 21.18 -45.09 -34.52
CA PHE A 82 21.02 -43.93 -33.64
C PHE A 82 20.25 -42.77 -34.30
N LEU A 83 20.57 -42.46 -35.57
CA LEU A 83 19.94 -41.34 -36.26
C LEU A 83 18.44 -41.56 -36.46
N GLY A 84 18.02 -42.77 -36.83
CA GLY A 84 16.59 -43.10 -36.97
C GLY A 84 15.77 -42.83 -35.70
N HIS A 85 16.33 -43.16 -34.52
CA HIS A 85 15.69 -42.85 -33.23
C HIS A 85 15.63 -41.35 -32.95
N LEU A 86 16.72 -40.62 -33.20
CA LEU A 86 16.77 -39.16 -33.00
C LEU A 86 15.77 -38.43 -33.89
N VAL A 87 15.67 -38.80 -35.17
CA VAL A 87 14.75 -38.20 -36.12
C VAL A 87 13.30 -38.51 -35.75
N LYS A 88 13.01 -39.74 -35.31
CA LYS A 88 11.68 -40.11 -34.82
C LYS A 88 11.26 -39.24 -33.64
N GLU A 89 12.14 -39.05 -32.65
CA GLU A 89 11.86 -38.22 -31.48
C GLU A 89 11.75 -36.73 -31.82
N PHE A 90 12.59 -36.20 -32.71
CA PHE A 90 12.42 -34.83 -33.22
C PHE A 90 11.05 -34.63 -33.88
N ASN A 91 10.61 -35.57 -34.72
CA ASN A 91 9.28 -35.52 -35.33
C ASN A 91 8.15 -35.61 -34.29
N GLN A 92 8.27 -36.49 -33.29
CA GLN A 92 7.28 -36.61 -32.21
C GLN A 92 7.18 -35.32 -31.38
N LYS A 93 8.30 -34.64 -31.14
CA LYS A 93 8.36 -33.35 -30.42
C LYS A 93 8.15 -32.14 -31.33
N LYS A 94 7.81 -32.34 -32.61
CA LYS A 94 7.56 -31.30 -33.62
C LYS A 94 8.74 -30.34 -33.83
N ILE A 95 9.96 -30.83 -33.70
CA ILE A 95 11.19 -30.07 -33.99
C ILE A 95 11.47 -30.16 -35.49
N VAL A 96 11.60 -29.02 -36.16
CA VAL A 96 11.87 -28.97 -37.61
C VAL A 96 13.36 -29.14 -37.86
N ALA A 97 13.82 -30.38 -37.97
CA ALA A 97 15.22 -30.70 -38.26
C ALA A 97 15.48 -30.87 -39.77
N PHE A 98 16.57 -30.27 -40.26
CA PHE A 98 17.17 -30.61 -41.54
C PHE A 98 18.13 -31.79 -41.36
N ILE A 99 17.89 -32.83 -42.13
CA ILE A 99 18.74 -34.02 -42.25
C ILE A 99 19.01 -34.16 -43.74
N ASP A 100 20.25 -34.50 -44.09
CA ASP A 100 20.84 -34.53 -45.44
C ASP A 100 20.21 -35.56 -46.42
N GLU A 101 18.92 -35.86 -46.30
CA GLU A 101 18.14 -36.72 -47.19
C GLU A 101 16.96 -36.00 -47.88
N LYS A 102 16.72 -34.71 -47.58
CA LYS A 102 15.57 -33.95 -48.13
C LYS A 102 15.94 -32.96 -49.24
N LEU A 103 16.97 -33.25 -50.02
CA LEU A 103 17.25 -32.51 -51.25
C LEU A 103 16.26 -32.95 -52.34
N LYS A 104 15.63 -31.99 -53.02
CA LYS A 104 14.76 -32.31 -54.17
C LYS A 104 15.66 -32.86 -55.28
N GLN A 105 15.23 -33.95 -55.94
CA GLN A 105 15.94 -34.48 -57.11
C GLN A 105 16.11 -33.36 -58.16
N GLY A 106 17.35 -32.88 -58.34
CA GLY A 106 17.71 -31.83 -59.30
C GLY A 106 18.48 -30.62 -58.75
N ASP A 107 18.59 -30.43 -57.42
CA ASP A 107 19.34 -29.32 -56.82
C ASP A 107 20.86 -29.61 -56.72
N GLU A 108 21.72 -28.59 -56.88
CA GLU A 108 23.16 -28.69 -56.59
C GLU A 108 23.37 -28.88 -55.07
N ILE A 109 23.78 -30.09 -54.69
CA ILE A 109 23.83 -30.61 -53.31
C ILE A 109 24.52 -29.65 -52.32
N GLY A 110 25.58 -28.94 -52.74
CA GLY A 110 26.39 -28.09 -51.85
C GLY A 110 25.73 -26.77 -51.43
N GLN A 111 25.01 -26.07 -52.32
CA GLN A 111 24.52 -24.72 -52.03
C GLN A 111 23.31 -24.74 -51.09
N SER A 112 22.37 -25.64 -51.33
CA SER A 112 21.19 -25.84 -50.47
C SER A 112 21.53 -26.33 -49.06
N LEU A 113 22.64 -27.05 -48.91
CA LEU A 113 23.12 -27.57 -47.64
C LEU A 113 23.71 -26.45 -46.77
N PHE A 114 24.59 -25.61 -47.33
CA PHE A 114 25.15 -24.48 -46.60
C PHE A 114 24.08 -23.45 -46.21
N GLU A 115 23.07 -23.23 -47.06
CA GLU A 115 21.90 -22.43 -46.70
C GLU A 115 21.11 -23.04 -45.52
N ALA A 116 20.97 -24.37 -45.47
CA ALA A 116 20.32 -25.04 -44.35
C ALA A 116 21.11 -24.89 -43.04
N ILE A 117 22.45 -24.92 -43.11
CA ILE A 117 23.34 -24.65 -41.97
C ILE A 117 23.18 -23.21 -41.51
N GLU A 118 23.27 -22.23 -42.42
CA GLU A 118 23.16 -20.80 -42.09
C GLU A 118 21.78 -20.42 -41.52
N THR A 119 20.71 -21.08 -41.97
CA THR A 119 19.35 -20.79 -41.53
C THR A 119 18.93 -21.51 -40.25
N SER A 120 19.71 -22.48 -39.75
CA SER A 120 19.38 -23.25 -38.55
C SER A 120 19.76 -22.54 -37.26
N LEU A 121 19.01 -22.73 -36.18
CA LEU A 121 19.33 -22.15 -34.87
C LEU A 121 20.35 -22.98 -34.08
N ILE A 122 20.25 -24.31 -34.22
CA ILE A 122 21.08 -25.27 -33.51
C ILE A 122 21.68 -26.25 -34.53
N SER A 123 22.98 -26.51 -34.45
CA SER A 123 23.67 -27.53 -35.23
C SER A 123 24.10 -28.67 -34.32
N VAL A 124 23.51 -29.85 -34.50
CA VAL A 124 23.87 -31.09 -33.80
C VAL A 124 24.89 -31.83 -34.64
N VAL A 125 26.12 -32.00 -34.13
CA VAL A 125 27.22 -32.65 -34.85
C VAL A 125 27.50 -34.01 -34.20
N ILE A 126 27.26 -35.09 -34.93
CA ILE A 126 27.43 -36.45 -34.43
C ILE A 126 28.77 -37.02 -34.94
N PHE A 127 29.78 -36.99 -34.07
CA PHE A 127 31.10 -37.56 -34.32
C PHE A 127 31.07 -39.09 -34.17
N SER A 128 31.24 -39.79 -35.27
CA SER A 128 31.40 -41.25 -35.35
C SER A 128 32.83 -41.63 -35.75
N PRO A 129 33.24 -42.91 -35.65
CA PRO A 129 34.63 -43.32 -35.93
C PRO A 129 35.13 -42.91 -37.32
N ASN A 130 34.26 -42.95 -38.34
CA ASN A 130 34.62 -42.60 -39.73
C ASN A 130 34.08 -41.24 -40.17
N TYR A 131 33.77 -40.33 -39.24
CA TYR A 131 33.29 -38.99 -39.60
C TYR A 131 34.35 -38.21 -40.39
N ALA A 132 35.61 -38.25 -39.94
CA ALA A 132 36.71 -37.49 -40.55
C ALA A 132 37.18 -38.04 -41.91
N SER A 133 36.78 -39.23 -42.33
CA SER A 133 37.13 -39.74 -43.67
C SER A 133 36.29 -39.11 -44.79
N SER A 134 35.21 -38.40 -44.44
CA SER A 134 34.32 -37.74 -45.39
C SER A 134 34.65 -36.26 -45.53
N GLU A 135 35.19 -35.85 -46.69
CA GLU A 135 35.43 -34.42 -47.01
C GLU A 135 34.16 -33.59 -46.80
N TRP A 136 33.00 -34.14 -47.19
CA TRP A 136 31.70 -33.50 -47.04
C TRP A 136 31.33 -33.18 -45.57
N CYS A 137 31.55 -34.14 -44.66
CA CYS A 137 31.26 -33.95 -43.24
C CYS A 137 32.21 -32.93 -42.59
N LEU A 138 33.43 -32.81 -43.13
CA LEU A 138 34.42 -31.82 -42.69
C LEU A 138 34.10 -30.42 -43.22
N ASP A 139 33.62 -30.29 -44.46
CA ASP A 139 33.17 -29.02 -45.04
C ASP A 139 31.92 -28.48 -44.33
N GLU A 140 30.94 -29.35 -44.04
CA GLU A 140 29.80 -29.01 -43.18
C GLU A 140 30.27 -28.47 -41.83
N LEU A 141 31.24 -29.16 -41.21
CA LEU A 141 31.74 -28.79 -39.89
C LEU A 141 32.45 -27.42 -39.90
N VAL A 142 33.24 -27.13 -40.94
CA VAL A 142 33.85 -25.82 -41.13
C VAL A 142 32.75 -24.76 -41.20
N LYS A 143 31.73 -24.98 -42.03
CA LYS A 143 30.62 -24.02 -42.16
C LYS A 143 29.85 -23.81 -40.85
N ILE A 144 29.57 -24.89 -40.11
CA ILE A 144 28.91 -24.82 -38.79
C ILE A 144 29.72 -23.99 -37.81
N ILE A 145 31.05 -24.15 -37.80
CA ILE A 145 31.92 -23.39 -36.90
C ILE A 145 32.02 -21.92 -37.33
N GLU A 146 32.01 -21.62 -38.63
CA GLU A 146 31.88 -20.25 -39.14
C GLU A 146 30.57 -19.59 -38.68
N CYS A 147 29.43 -20.26 -38.84
CA CYS A 147 28.11 -19.75 -38.40
C CYS A 147 28.05 -19.56 -36.88
N ARG A 148 28.72 -20.42 -36.11
CA ARG A 148 28.86 -20.25 -34.65
C ARG A 148 29.64 -19.00 -34.29
N GLU A 149 30.76 -18.75 -34.96
CA GLU A 149 31.63 -17.61 -34.65
C GLU A 149 31.06 -16.27 -35.16
N LYS A 150 30.35 -16.28 -36.30
CA LYS A 150 29.78 -15.08 -36.92
C LYS A 150 28.37 -14.74 -36.41
N ASP A 151 27.48 -15.73 -36.37
CA ASP A 151 26.03 -15.54 -36.14
C ASP A 151 25.58 -16.07 -34.78
N GLY A 152 26.51 -16.63 -33.98
CA GLY A 152 26.22 -17.13 -32.63
C GLY A 152 25.41 -18.43 -32.60
N GLN A 153 25.37 -19.18 -33.71
CA GLN A 153 24.66 -20.45 -33.82
C GLN A 153 25.08 -21.43 -32.70
N ILE A 154 24.12 -22.12 -32.09
CA ILE A 154 24.40 -23.08 -31.01
C ILE A 154 24.89 -24.38 -31.62
N VAL A 155 26.08 -24.84 -31.23
CA VAL A 155 26.63 -26.13 -31.70
C VAL A 155 26.64 -27.14 -30.56
N LEU A 156 26.04 -28.32 -30.80
CA LEU A 156 25.98 -29.44 -29.86
C LEU A 156 26.75 -30.64 -30.42
N PRO A 157 27.97 -30.91 -29.92
CA PRO A 157 28.69 -32.12 -30.30
C PRO A 157 28.16 -33.35 -29.55
N VAL A 158 27.99 -34.46 -30.29
CA VAL A 158 27.64 -35.78 -29.79
C VAL A 158 28.74 -36.73 -30.20
N PHE A 159 29.52 -37.20 -29.23
CA PHE A 159 30.62 -38.14 -29.44
C PHE A 159 30.08 -39.58 -29.36
N TYR A 160 29.70 -40.14 -30.50
CA TYR A 160 29.06 -41.44 -30.62
C TYR A 160 30.11 -42.52 -30.90
N LYS A 161 30.42 -43.33 -29.88
CA LYS A 161 31.45 -44.38 -29.90
C LYS A 161 32.86 -43.86 -30.27
N VAL A 162 33.13 -42.59 -30.01
CA VAL A 162 34.42 -41.93 -30.20
C VAL A 162 34.77 -41.13 -28.96
N ASP A 163 36.05 -41.12 -28.58
CA ASP A 163 36.53 -40.25 -27.52
C ASP A 163 36.69 -38.80 -28.04
N PRO A 164 36.14 -37.78 -27.36
CA PRO A 164 36.34 -36.38 -27.74
C PRO A 164 37.80 -35.96 -27.90
N THR A 165 38.73 -36.59 -27.17
CA THR A 165 40.17 -36.33 -27.32
C THR A 165 40.66 -36.68 -28.71
N ASN A 166 40.21 -37.82 -29.26
CA ASN A 166 40.52 -38.23 -30.63
C ASN A 166 40.00 -37.22 -31.66
N VAL A 167 38.81 -36.64 -31.45
CA VAL A 167 38.26 -35.57 -32.32
C VAL A 167 39.07 -34.27 -32.18
N ARG A 168 39.42 -33.89 -30.94
CA ARG A 168 40.11 -32.62 -30.62
C ARG A 168 41.56 -32.59 -31.10
N HIS A 169 42.27 -33.71 -30.96
CA HIS A 169 43.68 -33.85 -31.29
C HIS A 169 43.92 -34.55 -32.63
N GLN A 170 42.85 -35.07 -33.25
CA GLN A 170 42.89 -35.87 -34.48
C GLN A 170 43.77 -37.11 -34.30
N ASP A 171 43.56 -37.83 -33.20
CA ASP A 171 44.30 -39.04 -32.82
C ASP A 171 43.50 -40.31 -33.18
N GLY A 172 44.19 -41.46 -33.29
CA GLY A 172 43.58 -42.75 -33.62
C GLY A 172 43.01 -42.78 -35.04
N VAL A 173 41.77 -43.27 -35.21
CA VAL A 173 41.11 -43.39 -36.54
C VAL A 173 40.97 -42.04 -37.27
N TYR A 174 40.96 -40.93 -36.53
CA TYR A 174 40.94 -39.59 -37.12
C TYR A 174 42.32 -39.18 -37.63
N ALA A 175 43.42 -39.70 -37.07
CA ALA A 175 44.76 -39.49 -37.59
C ALA A 175 44.90 -40.17 -38.96
N ASP A 176 44.48 -41.44 -39.04
CA ASP A 176 44.51 -42.24 -40.28
C ASP A 176 43.74 -41.53 -41.42
N ALA A 177 42.57 -40.96 -41.11
CA ALA A 177 41.79 -40.20 -42.08
C ALA A 177 42.49 -38.92 -42.56
N PHE A 178 43.22 -38.23 -41.68
CA PHE A 178 43.96 -37.02 -42.06
C PHE A 178 45.24 -37.32 -42.82
N ASP A 179 45.92 -38.45 -42.57
CA ASP A 179 47.05 -38.90 -43.39
C ASP A 179 46.62 -39.12 -44.85
N GLU A 180 45.41 -39.67 -45.06
CA GLU A 180 44.81 -39.85 -46.39
C GLU A 180 44.45 -38.50 -47.05
N HIS A 181 43.84 -37.56 -46.31
CA HIS A 181 43.53 -36.24 -46.84
C HIS A 181 44.78 -35.41 -47.16
N GLU A 182 45.82 -35.54 -46.34
CA GLU A 182 47.10 -34.85 -46.52
C GLU A 182 47.88 -35.38 -47.72
N THR A 183 47.82 -36.69 -47.99
CA THR A 183 48.37 -37.28 -49.22
C THR A 183 47.60 -36.88 -50.46
N LYS A 184 46.27 -36.69 -50.36
CA LYS A 184 45.40 -36.31 -51.49
C LYS A 184 45.44 -34.82 -51.84
N HIS A 185 45.52 -33.93 -50.86
CA HIS A 185 45.41 -32.47 -51.05
C HIS A 185 46.70 -31.69 -50.71
N GLY A 186 47.68 -32.34 -50.07
CA GLY A 186 48.90 -31.73 -49.56
C GLY A 186 48.75 -31.15 -48.15
N ASN A 187 49.76 -31.36 -47.29
CA ASN A 187 49.77 -30.96 -45.86
C ASN A 187 49.50 -29.47 -45.59
N ALA A 188 49.73 -28.59 -46.56
CA ALA A 188 49.56 -27.14 -46.43
C ALA A 188 48.34 -26.60 -47.20
N SER A 189 47.42 -27.46 -47.66
CA SER A 189 46.19 -27.01 -48.30
C SER A 189 45.29 -26.27 -47.30
N ASN A 190 44.69 -25.15 -47.74
CA ASN A 190 43.77 -24.36 -46.91
C ASN A 190 42.59 -25.20 -46.38
N ASN A 191 42.17 -26.22 -47.12
CA ASN A 191 41.08 -27.12 -46.74
C ASN A 191 41.45 -27.98 -45.53
N VAL A 192 42.60 -28.67 -45.56
CA VAL A 192 43.06 -29.52 -44.44
C VAL A 192 43.28 -28.70 -43.17
N LEU A 193 43.85 -27.48 -43.30
CA LEU A 193 43.99 -26.56 -42.17
C LEU A 193 42.63 -26.12 -41.60
N GLY A 194 41.66 -25.83 -42.47
CA GLY A 194 40.27 -25.51 -42.07
C GLY A 194 39.60 -26.66 -41.33
N TRP A 195 39.73 -27.90 -41.84
CA TRP A 195 39.17 -29.09 -41.21
C TRP A 195 39.78 -29.37 -39.84
N ARG A 196 41.13 -29.28 -39.71
CA ARG A 196 41.83 -29.42 -38.42
C ARG A 196 41.35 -28.35 -37.42
N TYR A 197 41.17 -27.11 -37.88
CA TYR A 197 40.66 -26.03 -37.04
C TYR A 197 39.23 -26.32 -36.54
N ALA A 198 38.33 -26.71 -37.44
CA ALA A 198 36.92 -26.97 -37.11
C ALA A 198 36.75 -28.16 -36.15
N LEU A 199 37.50 -29.26 -36.35
CA LEU A 199 37.50 -30.40 -35.44
C LEU A 199 38.06 -30.05 -34.06
N LYS A 200 39.20 -29.33 -34.01
CA LYS A 200 39.77 -28.86 -32.75
C LYS A 200 38.81 -27.96 -31.98
N LYS A 201 38.12 -27.04 -32.67
CA LYS A 201 37.11 -26.17 -32.05
C LYS A 201 35.90 -26.95 -31.57
N SER A 202 35.40 -27.89 -32.35
CA SER A 202 34.24 -28.71 -32.00
C SER A 202 34.52 -29.66 -30.83
N GLY A 203 35.71 -30.27 -30.78
CA GLY A 203 36.16 -31.11 -29.68
C GLY A 203 36.42 -30.35 -28.36
N ASN A 204 36.48 -29.02 -28.40
CA ASN A 204 36.55 -28.16 -27.21
C ASN A 204 35.17 -27.78 -26.65
N ILE A 205 34.08 -28.08 -27.36
CA ILE A 205 32.73 -27.79 -26.91
C ILE A 205 32.23 -28.96 -26.04
N ALA A 206 31.64 -28.65 -24.89
CA ALA A 206 31.04 -29.66 -24.02
C ALA A 206 29.85 -30.32 -24.72
N GLY A 207 29.89 -31.65 -24.83
CA GLY A 207 28.93 -32.45 -25.58
C GLY A 207 28.45 -33.70 -24.84
N PHE A 208 27.63 -34.49 -25.53
CA PHE A 208 27.20 -35.80 -25.04
C PHE A 208 28.19 -36.88 -25.47
N HIS A 209 28.52 -37.80 -24.56
CA HIS A 209 29.41 -38.93 -24.83
C HIS A 209 28.59 -40.20 -24.74
N SER A 210 28.48 -40.98 -25.81
CA SER A 210 27.58 -42.14 -25.82
C SER A 210 27.95 -43.19 -24.77
N LEU A 211 29.24 -43.34 -24.45
CA LEU A 211 29.75 -44.27 -23.44
C LEU A 211 29.32 -43.94 -22.00
N LYS A 212 28.76 -42.76 -21.75
CA LYS A 212 28.26 -42.34 -20.43
C LYS A 212 26.78 -42.71 -20.19
N PHE A 213 26.10 -43.27 -21.19
CA PHE A 213 24.68 -43.62 -21.14
C PHE A 213 24.49 -45.14 -21.22
N TRP A 214 23.44 -45.66 -20.59
CA TRP A 214 23.18 -47.11 -20.56
C TRP A 214 22.72 -47.63 -21.93
N ASN A 215 21.97 -46.82 -22.69
CA ASN A 215 21.52 -47.16 -24.04
C ASN A 215 21.32 -45.91 -24.92
N ASP A 216 21.16 -46.14 -26.22
CA ASP A 216 20.96 -45.08 -27.21
C ASP A 216 19.64 -44.30 -27.01
N ALA A 217 18.60 -44.93 -26.44
CA ALA A 217 17.31 -44.27 -26.20
C ALA A 217 17.42 -43.18 -25.13
N GLU A 218 18.15 -43.45 -24.03
CA GLU A 218 18.43 -42.48 -22.97
C GLU A 218 19.26 -41.31 -23.51
N LEU A 219 20.26 -41.60 -24.35
CA LEU A 219 21.07 -40.58 -25.01
C LEU A 219 20.22 -39.68 -25.93
N VAL A 220 19.34 -40.27 -26.75
CA VAL A 220 18.42 -39.53 -27.62
C VAL A 220 17.49 -38.64 -26.79
N GLU A 221 16.90 -39.16 -25.71
CA GLU A 221 16.00 -38.39 -24.84
C GLU A 221 16.72 -37.15 -24.28
N LYS A 222 17.97 -37.31 -23.80
CA LYS A 222 18.77 -36.19 -23.29
C LYS A 222 19.15 -35.16 -24.34
N ILE A 223 19.44 -35.59 -25.57
CA ILE A 223 19.72 -34.68 -26.68
C ILE A 223 18.48 -33.86 -27.03
N VAL A 224 17.33 -34.53 -27.16
CA VAL A 224 16.06 -33.88 -27.53
C VAL A 224 15.63 -32.87 -26.44
N ASP A 225 15.75 -33.25 -25.17
CA ASP A 225 15.48 -32.37 -24.03
C ASP A 225 16.43 -31.15 -24.00
N TYR A 226 17.71 -31.34 -24.28
CA TYR A 226 18.65 -30.23 -24.42
C TYR A 226 18.25 -29.27 -25.54
N VAL A 227 17.92 -29.81 -26.73
CA VAL A 227 17.50 -29.02 -27.90
C VAL A 227 16.24 -28.22 -27.60
N LEU A 228 15.21 -28.85 -27.00
CA LEU A 228 13.96 -28.18 -26.63
C LEU A 228 14.19 -27.03 -25.65
N ARG A 229 15.00 -27.24 -24.61
CA ARG A 229 15.33 -26.17 -23.65
C ARG A 229 16.04 -25.00 -24.32
N ARG A 230 16.96 -25.27 -25.24
CA ARG A 230 17.67 -24.22 -25.98
C ARG A 230 16.75 -23.46 -26.94
N LEU A 231 15.88 -24.14 -27.68
CA LEU A 231 14.87 -23.49 -28.51
C LEU A 231 13.90 -22.63 -27.66
N GLY A 232 13.52 -23.10 -26.47
CA GLY A 232 12.71 -22.34 -25.52
C GLY A 232 13.41 -21.08 -24.99
N GLN A 233 14.70 -21.16 -24.66
CA GLN A 233 15.50 -20.00 -24.22
C GLN A 233 15.63 -18.94 -25.33
N VAL A 234 15.83 -19.34 -26.58
CA VAL A 234 15.96 -18.42 -27.72
C VAL A 234 14.62 -17.72 -28.02
N ARG A 235 13.48 -18.43 -27.91
CA ARG A 235 12.14 -17.83 -28.06
C ARG A 235 11.77 -16.89 -26.91
N SER A 236 12.24 -17.15 -25.70
CA SER A 236 12.00 -16.33 -24.49
C SER A 236 12.58 -14.92 -24.59
N VAL A 237 13.71 -14.73 -25.28
CA VAL A 237 14.33 -13.40 -25.48
C VAL A 237 13.47 -12.48 -26.37
N ASN A 238 12.54 -13.04 -27.16
CA ASN A 238 11.66 -12.32 -28.08
C ASN A 238 10.22 -12.13 -27.56
N SER A 239 9.89 -12.54 -26.33
CA SER A 239 8.59 -12.20 -25.75
C SER A 239 8.54 -10.70 -25.46
N GLN A 240 7.46 -10.04 -25.88
CA GLN A 240 7.22 -8.61 -25.62
C GLN A 240 7.46 -8.33 -24.13
N LYS A 241 8.44 -7.48 -23.82
CA LYS A 241 8.91 -7.16 -22.46
C LYS A 241 7.71 -6.87 -21.53
N LEU A 242 7.30 -7.87 -20.74
CA LEU A 242 6.16 -7.74 -19.82
C LEU A 242 6.61 -6.91 -18.61
N ILE A 243 5.97 -5.75 -18.39
CA ILE A 243 6.37 -4.78 -17.37
C ILE A 243 5.51 -4.93 -16.11
N GLY A 244 6.15 -4.98 -14.94
CA GLY A 244 5.48 -4.94 -13.64
C GLY A 244 4.73 -6.20 -13.20
N ILE A 245 4.73 -7.26 -14.02
CA ILE A 245 4.01 -8.50 -13.69
C ILE A 245 4.83 -9.53 -12.91
N GLU A 246 6.16 -9.36 -12.83
CA GLU A 246 7.06 -10.34 -12.20
C GLU A 246 6.71 -10.58 -10.72
N LYS A 247 6.39 -9.51 -9.99
CA LYS A 247 5.93 -9.59 -8.58
C LYS A 247 4.65 -10.44 -8.44
N HIS A 248 3.75 -10.36 -9.43
CA HIS A 248 2.52 -11.16 -9.44
C HIS A 248 2.81 -12.62 -9.77
N ILE A 249 3.69 -12.87 -10.76
CA ILE A 249 4.12 -14.22 -11.17
C ILE A 249 4.79 -14.94 -10.00
N SER A 250 5.82 -14.34 -9.38
CA SER A 250 6.51 -14.96 -8.25
C SER A 250 5.56 -15.29 -7.10
N LYS A 251 4.51 -14.49 -6.90
CA LYS A 251 3.49 -14.77 -5.89
C LYS A 251 2.61 -15.96 -6.26
N VAL A 252 2.18 -16.08 -7.52
CA VAL A 252 1.42 -17.23 -8.02
C VAL A 252 2.28 -18.51 -7.98
N GLU A 253 3.54 -18.44 -8.42
CA GLU A 253 4.51 -19.56 -8.35
C GLU A 253 4.75 -20.03 -6.91
N SER A 254 4.84 -19.10 -5.96
CA SER A 254 4.93 -19.42 -4.53
C SER A 254 3.70 -20.18 -4.02
N LEU A 255 2.50 -19.83 -4.49
CA LEU A 255 1.26 -20.53 -4.12
C LEU A 255 1.16 -21.91 -4.79
N LEU A 256 1.71 -22.05 -6.01
CA LEU A 256 1.75 -23.31 -6.75
C LEU A 256 2.55 -24.38 -6.01
N GLN A 257 3.59 -24.02 -5.25
CA GLN A 257 4.44 -25.01 -4.56
C GLN A 257 4.84 -26.16 -5.50
N VAL A 258 5.49 -25.83 -6.62
CA VAL A 258 5.72 -26.72 -7.77
C VAL A 258 6.36 -28.07 -7.41
N HIS A 259 7.15 -28.12 -6.32
CA HIS A 259 7.81 -29.34 -5.82
C HIS A 259 6.95 -30.22 -4.90
N SER A 260 5.75 -29.78 -4.52
CA SER A 260 4.85 -30.56 -3.68
C SER A 260 4.13 -31.65 -4.48
N ARG A 261 3.91 -32.82 -3.86
CA ARG A 261 3.23 -33.97 -4.48
C ARG A 261 1.69 -33.91 -4.39
N ASP A 262 1.12 -32.93 -3.70
CA ASP A 262 -0.33 -32.73 -3.65
C ASP A 262 -0.91 -32.34 -5.01
N VAL A 263 -2.23 -32.45 -5.17
CA VAL A 263 -2.99 -31.84 -6.26
C VAL A 263 -3.57 -30.54 -5.74
N ARG A 264 -3.36 -29.43 -6.46
CA ARG A 264 -3.76 -28.11 -5.98
C ARG A 264 -4.40 -27.26 -7.06
N ALA A 265 -5.50 -26.62 -6.70
CA ALA A 265 -6.10 -25.54 -7.46
C ALA A 265 -5.79 -24.18 -6.83
N ILE A 266 -5.55 -23.17 -7.67
CA ILE A 266 -5.26 -21.78 -7.27
C ILE A 266 -6.20 -20.86 -8.03
N GLY A 267 -6.71 -19.85 -7.34
CA GLY A 267 -7.60 -18.86 -7.90
C GLY A 267 -6.91 -17.52 -8.10
N ILE A 268 -6.90 -16.98 -9.31
CA ILE A 268 -6.48 -15.62 -9.61
C ILE A 268 -7.74 -14.75 -9.77
N TRP A 269 -7.93 -13.81 -8.85
CA TRP A 269 -9.15 -13.02 -8.74
C TRP A 269 -8.88 -11.50 -8.80
N GLY A 270 -9.78 -10.74 -9.43
CA GLY A 270 -9.69 -9.29 -9.51
C GLY A 270 -10.56 -8.67 -10.61
N MET A 271 -10.57 -7.34 -10.66
CA MET A 271 -11.35 -6.53 -11.59
C MET A 271 -11.10 -6.91 -13.06
N GLY A 272 -12.08 -6.66 -13.94
CA GLY A 272 -11.89 -6.77 -15.39
C GLY A 272 -10.71 -5.90 -15.87
N GLY A 273 -9.89 -6.40 -16.79
CA GLY A 273 -8.78 -5.63 -17.36
C GLY A 273 -7.53 -5.45 -16.48
N ILE A 274 -7.49 -6.02 -15.27
CA ILE A 274 -6.35 -5.92 -14.34
C ILE A 274 -5.12 -6.77 -14.74
N GLY A 275 -5.24 -7.66 -15.73
CA GLY A 275 -4.13 -8.52 -16.20
C GLY A 275 -4.12 -9.97 -15.69
N LYS A 276 -5.24 -10.49 -15.18
CA LYS A 276 -5.35 -11.89 -14.69
C LYS A 276 -4.94 -12.91 -15.76
N THR A 277 -5.52 -12.80 -16.96
CA THR A 277 -5.24 -13.68 -18.11
C THR A 277 -3.76 -13.65 -18.47
N THR A 278 -3.14 -12.47 -18.52
CA THR A 278 -1.72 -12.28 -18.82
C THR A 278 -0.82 -12.96 -17.77
N ILE A 279 -1.14 -12.81 -16.48
CA ILE A 279 -0.40 -13.48 -15.40
C ILE A 279 -0.51 -15.01 -15.55
N ALA A 280 -1.72 -15.54 -15.76
CA ALA A 280 -1.95 -16.97 -15.89
C ALA A 280 -1.25 -17.57 -17.12
N GLN A 281 -1.27 -16.85 -18.25
CA GLN A 281 -0.62 -17.25 -19.49
C GLN A 281 0.91 -17.27 -19.37
N GLU A 282 1.49 -16.29 -18.68
CA GLU A 282 2.94 -16.23 -18.48
C GLU A 282 3.41 -17.36 -17.54
N VAL A 283 2.69 -17.60 -16.43
CA VAL A 283 2.96 -18.74 -15.54
C VAL A 283 2.84 -20.06 -16.28
N TYR A 284 1.81 -20.23 -17.12
CA TYR A 284 1.65 -21.41 -17.96
C TYR A 284 2.85 -21.62 -18.89
N SER A 285 3.28 -20.56 -19.56
CA SER A 285 4.39 -20.61 -20.53
C SER A 285 5.72 -20.97 -19.88
N ARG A 286 5.97 -20.51 -18.64
CA ARG A 286 7.18 -20.84 -17.87
C ARG A 286 7.19 -22.27 -17.35
N LEU A 287 6.05 -22.78 -16.91
CA LEU A 287 5.98 -24.04 -16.16
C LEU A 287 5.58 -25.25 -17.00
N CYS A 288 4.92 -25.07 -18.15
CA CYS A 288 4.34 -26.19 -18.89
C CYS A 288 5.36 -27.30 -19.23
N SER A 289 6.62 -26.96 -19.53
CA SER A 289 7.66 -27.95 -19.81
C SER A 289 8.00 -28.89 -18.64
N GLU A 290 7.60 -28.56 -17.41
CA GLU A 290 7.81 -29.37 -16.21
C GLU A 290 6.66 -30.37 -15.91
N TYR A 291 5.65 -30.42 -16.77
CA TYR A 291 4.44 -31.24 -16.61
C TYR A 291 4.29 -32.21 -17.78
N GLU A 292 3.68 -33.35 -17.52
CA GLU A 292 3.46 -34.41 -18.51
C GLU A 292 2.32 -34.09 -19.49
N GLY A 293 1.39 -33.22 -19.06
CA GLY A 293 0.31 -32.70 -19.91
C GLY A 293 -0.07 -31.29 -19.49
N CYS A 294 -0.30 -30.42 -20.47
CA CYS A 294 -0.69 -29.03 -20.23
C CYS A 294 -1.97 -28.68 -20.99
N TYR A 295 -2.81 -27.85 -20.39
CA TYR A 295 -3.98 -27.29 -21.06
C TYR A 295 -4.19 -25.84 -20.67
N PHE A 296 -4.42 -24.98 -21.66
CA PHE A 296 -4.75 -23.58 -21.44
C PHE A 296 -6.00 -23.24 -22.25
N LYS A 297 -7.06 -22.79 -21.58
CA LYS A 297 -8.24 -22.23 -22.23
C LYS A 297 -8.44 -20.77 -21.87
N ALA A 298 -8.32 -19.91 -22.87
CA ALA A 298 -8.69 -18.50 -22.79
C ALA A 298 -10.22 -18.32 -22.76
N ASN A 299 -10.70 -17.34 -21.99
CA ASN A 299 -12.07 -16.82 -22.04
C ASN A 299 -13.18 -17.89 -22.04
N VAL A 300 -13.17 -18.76 -21.03
CA VAL A 300 -14.15 -19.86 -20.86
C VAL A 300 -15.59 -19.34 -20.83
N ARG A 301 -15.82 -18.13 -20.29
CA ARG A 301 -17.14 -17.47 -20.26
C ARG A 301 -17.78 -17.33 -21.64
N GLU A 302 -17.05 -16.87 -22.66
CA GLU A 302 -17.61 -16.66 -24.00
C GLU A 302 -17.90 -17.97 -24.74
N VAL A 303 -17.09 -18.99 -24.46
CA VAL A 303 -17.22 -20.30 -25.10
C VAL A 303 -18.37 -21.12 -24.50
N CYS A 304 -18.71 -20.91 -23.22
CA CYS A 304 -19.64 -21.75 -22.47
C CYS A 304 -20.98 -21.07 -22.14
N GLY A 305 -21.76 -20.74 -23.17
CA GLY A 305 -23.12 -20.21 -23.01
C GLY A 305 -24.20 -21.25 -22.73
N ARG A 306 -23.97 -22.51 -23.15
CA ARG A 306 -24.88 -23.65 -22.95
C ARG A 306 -24.14 -24.85 -22.37
N VAL A 307 -24.88 -25.77 -21.73
CA VAL A 307 -24.32 -27.03 -21.17
C VAL A 307 -23.59 -27.85 -22.25
N VAL A 308 -24.10 -27.87 -23.48
CA VAL A 308 -23.48 -28.57 -24.62
C VAL A 308 -22.08 -28.06 -24.91
N ASP A 309 -21.86 -26.74 -24.79
CA ASP A 309 -20.56 -26.13 -25.05
C ASP A 309 -19.53 -26.50 -23.97
N ILE A 310 -19.98 -26.66 -22.72
CA ILE A 310 -19.14 -27.11 -21.60
C ILE A 310 -18.71 -28.57 -21.81
N ILE A 311 -19.59 -29.43 -22.32
CA ILE A 311 -19.26 -30.83 -22.65
C ILE A 311 -18.23 -30.88 -23.79
N SER A 312 -18.39 -30.04 -24.82
CA SER A 312 -17.40 -29.91 -25.88
C SER A 312 -16.03 -29.46 -25.33
N LEU A 313 -16.03 -28.52 -24.39
CA LEU A 313 -14.80 -28.05 -23.74
C LEU A 313 -14.15 -29.14 -22.88
N LYS A 314 -14.95 -29.96 -22.21
CA LYS A 314 -14.46 -31.12 -21.44
C LYS A 314 -13.74 -32.10 -22.36
N LYS A 315 -14.33 -32.41 -23.52
CA LYS A 315 -13.71 -33.25 -24.53
C LYS A 315 -12.39 -32.67 -25.04
N ASP A 316 -12.36 -31.36 -25.32
CA ASP A 316 -11.17 -30.61 -25.74
C ASP A 316 -10.05 -30.69 -24.67
N LEU A 317 -10.37 -30.46 -23.39
CA LEU A 317 -9.45 -30.58 -22.26
C LEU A 317 -8.77 -31.95 -22.21
N PHE A 318 -9.56 -33.03 -22.13
CA PHE A 318 -9.00 -34.36 -21.91
C PHE A 318 -8.37 -34.98 -23.16
N SER A 319 -8.82 -34.62 -24.36
CA SER A 319 -8.13 -35.01 -25.61
C SER A 319 -6.77 -34.33 -25.73
N THR A 320 -6.67 -33.04 -25.39
CA THR A 320 -5.41 -32.30 -25.39
C THR A 320 -4.43 -32.84 -24.35
N LEU A 321 -4.90 -33.12 -23.12
CA LEU A 321 -4.03 -33.67 -22.07
C LEU A 321 -3.47 -35.06 -22.41
N LEU A 322 -4.19 -35.85 -23.20
CA LEU A 322 -3.79 -37.21 -23.59
C LEU A 322 -3.11 -37.27 -24.97
N ASP A 323 -3.06 -36.15 -25.70
CA ASP A 323 -2.62 -36.06 -27.11
C ASP A 323 -3.33 -37.07 -28.03
N GLU A 324 -4.65 -37.26 -27.82
CA GLU A 324 -5.46 -38.26 -28.52
C GLU A 324 -6.82 -37.69 -28.97
N ASN A 325 -7.17 -37.90 -30.24
CA ASN A 325 -8.49 -37.61 -30.80
C ASN A 325 -9.52 -38.68 -30.36
N ASN A 326 -9.85 -38.74 -29.07
CA ASN A 326 -10.77 -39.75 -28.53
C ASN A 326 -12.23 -39.37 -28.72
N SER A 327 -12.97 -40.18 -29.48
CA SER A 327 -14.43 -40.10 -29.65
C SER A 327 -15.23 -40.59 -28.43
N LYS A 328 -14.58 -41.14 -27.39
CA LYS A 328 -15.21 -41.83 -26.25
C LYS A 328 -15.40 -40.97 -24.98
N ILE A 329 -15.37 -39.64 -25.09
CA ILE A 329 -15.44 -38.69 -23.96
C ILE A 329 -16.89 -38.18 -23.70
N ASP A 330 -17.91 -38.74 -24.37
CA ASP A 330 -19.31 -38.29 -24.26
C ASP A 330 -20.06 -38.85 -23.03
N ILE A 331 -19.64 -38.46 -21.82
CA ILE A 331 -20.45 -38.67 -20.61
C ILE A 331 -20.64 -37.32 -19.90
N PRO A 332 -21.86 -36.76 -19.84
CA PRO A 332 -22.13 -35.45 -19.24
C PRO A 332 -21.69 -35.33 -17.77
N TYR A 333 -21.76 -36.43 -17.01
CA TYR A 333 -21.52 -36.47 -15.57
C TYR A 333 -20.29 -37.31 -15.16
N GLY A 334 -19.35 -37.56 -16.08
CA GLY A 334 -18.19 -38.38 -15.76
C GLY A 334 -17.10 -38.34 -16.83
N LEU A 335 -16.08 -39.16 -16.61
CA LEU A 335 -15.06 -39.50 -17.60
C LEU A 335 -15.14 -41.00 -17.85
N HIS A 336 -14.86 -41.44 -19.07
CA HIS A 336 -14.70 -42.86 -19.33
C HIS A 336 -13.53 -43.40 -18.46
N TYR A 337 -13.73 -44.52 -17.78
CA TYR A 337 -12.77 -45.08 -16.80
C TYR A 337 -11.32 -45.14 -17.32
N SER A 338 -11.13 -45.44 -18.61
CA SER A 338 -9.80 -45.49 -19.23
C SER A 338 -9.08 -44.14 -19.27
N VAL A 339 -9.81 -43.04 -19.46
CA VAL A 339 -9.29 -41.67 -19.48
C VAL A 339 -8.94 -41.25 -18.05
N GLU A 340 -9.87 -41.46 -17.12
CA GLU A 340 -9.68 -41.13 -15.71
C GLU A 340 -8.46 -41.86 -15.10
N ARG A 341 -8.31 -43.17 -15.36
CA ARG A 341 -7.18 -43.96 -14.87
C ARG A 341 -5.82 -43.43 -15.35
N ARG A 342 -5.75 -42.84 -16.55
CA ARG A 342 -4.51 -42.27 -17.12
C ARG A 342 -4.22 -40.91 -16.52
N ILE A 343 -5.21 -40.02 -16.47
CA ILE A 343 -5.04 -38.67 -15.90
C ILE A 343 -4.66 -38.72 -14.42
N ARG A 344 -5.20 -39.69 -13.65
CA ARG A 344 -4.80 -39.92 -12.24
C ARG A 344 -3.33 -40.33 -12.04
N ARG A 345 -2.62 -40.69 -13.11
CA ARG A 345 -1.19 -41.04 -13.07
C ARG A 345 -0.30 -39.94 -13.64
N MET A 346 -0.90 -38.91 -14.24
CA MET A 346 -0.18 -37.85 -14.92
C MET A 346 -0.03 -36.63 -14.01
N LYS A 347 1.14 -36.02 -14.07
CA LYS A 347 1.39 -34.69 -13.49
C LYS A 347 0.98 -33.63 -14.52
N VAL A 348 -0.17 -32.99 -14.35
CA VAL A 348 -0.71 -32.03 -15.34
C VAL A 348 -0.77 -30.58 -14.85
N LEU A 349 -0.69 -29.64 -15.80
CA LEU A 349 -0.91 -28.20 -15.58
C LEU A 349 -2.12 -27.73 -16.39
N VAL A 350 -3.19 -27.32 -15.71
CA VAL A 350 -4.43 -26.87 -16.34
C VAL A 350 -4.71 -25.41 -15.99
N VAL A 351 -4.98 -24.57 -16.99
CA VAL A 351 -5.34 -23.16 -16.81
C VAL A 351 -6.69 -22.88 -17.48
N LEU A 352 -7.64 -22.38 -16.69
CA LEU A 352 -8.97 -22.01 -17.13
C LEU A 352 -9.19 -20.53 -16.86
N ASP A 353 -9.29 -19.75 -17.94
CA ASP A 353 -9.37 -18.29 -17.87
C ASP A 353 -10.82 -17.77 -17.96
N ASP A 354 -11.12 -16.75 -17.15
CA ASP A 354 -12.39 -16.02 -17.02
C ASP A 354 -13.62 -16.93 -16.76
N ILE A 355 -13.56 -17.69 -15.67
CA ILE A 355 -14.70 -18.54 -15.24
C ILE A 355 -15.76 -17.68 -14.54
N SER A 356 -17.02 -17.89 -14.92
CA SER A 356 -18.15 -17.05 -14.50
C SER A 356 -19.12 -17.73 -13.52
N SER A 357 -19.18 -19.07 -13.51
CA SER A 357 -20.13 -19.85 -12.68
C SER A 357 -19.46 -21.09 -12.06
N PRO A 358 -19.77 -21.46 -10.80
CA PRO A 358 -19.31 -22.71 -10.19
C PRO A 358 -19.72 -23.96 -10.98
N GLN A 359 -20.90 -23.94 -11.62
CA GLN A 359 -21.43 -25.06 -12.40
C GLN A 359 -20.53 -25.39 -13.61
N GLN A 360 -19.84 -24.39 -14.17
CA GLN A 360 -18.88 -24.61 -15.26
C GLN A 360 -17.73 -25.51 -14.80
N LEU A 361 -17.24 -25.31 -13.57
CA LEU A 361 -16.16 -26.11 -12.99
C LEU A 361 -16.63 -27.53 -12.62
N GLU A 362 -17.84 -27.65 -12.07
CA GLU A 362 -18.44 -28.95 -11.73
C GLU A 362 -18.62 -29.85 -12.96
N ILE A 363 -19.06 -29.30 -14.08
CA ILE A 363 -19.25 -30.09 -15.31
C ILE A 363 -17.90 -30.39 -15.98
N LEU A 364 -17.02 -29.38 -16.08
CA LEU A 364 -15.75 -29.46 -16.80
C LEU A 364 -14.73 -30.35 -16.08
N ILE A 365 -14.51 -30.09 -14.79
CA ILE A 365 -13.52 -30.80 -13.98
C ILE A 365 -14.19 -31.88 -13.14
N GLY A 366 -15.30 -31.61 -12.44
CA GLY A 366 -15.93 -32.59 -11.54
C GLY A 366 -15.29 -32.68 -10.16
N SER A 367 -14.08 -33.21 -10.04
CA SER A 367 -13.30 -33.25 -8.79
C SER A 367 -11.80 -33.09 -9.03
N LEU A 368 -11.07 -32.53 -8.07
CA LEU A 368 -9.61 -32.49 -8.10
C LEU A 368 -8.95 -33.88 -7.96
N ASP A 369 -9.68 -34.87 -7.40
CA ASP A 369 -9.21 -36.26 -7.25
C ASP A 369 -8.99 -36.98 -8.59
N LEU A 370 -9.43 -36.36 -9.70
CA LEU A 370 -9.23 -36.89 -11.04
C LEU A 370 -7.79 -36.78 -11.52
N PHE A 371 -6.98 -35.88 -10.94
CA PHE A 371 -5.62 -35.60 -11.39
C PHE A 371 -4.57 -36.35 -10.57
N GLY A 372 -3.43 -36.66 -11.19
CA GLY A 372 -2.33 -37.35 -10.53
C GLY A 372 -1.50 -36.46 -9.60
N PRO A 373 -0.71 -37.05 -8.68
CA PRO A 373 0.14 -36.33 -7.75
C PRO A 373 1.03 -35.29 -8.42
N GLY A 374 1.12 -34.09 -7.84
CA GLY A 374 1.91 -32.97 -8.39
C GLY A 374 1.18 -32.13 -9.45
N SER A 375 -0.08 -32.42 -9.76
CA SER A 375 -0.88 -31.63 -10.71
C SER A 375 -1.28 -30.26 -10.18
N ARG A 376 -1.37 -29.26 -11.07
CA ARG A 376 -1.72 -27.87 -10.75
C ARG A 376 -2.82 -27.34 -11.65
N ILE A 377 -3.80 -26.69 -11.03
CA ILE A 377 -4.95 -26.09 -11.71
C ILE A 377 -4.98 -24.60 -11.37
N ILE A 378 -4.97 -23.74 -12.38
CA ILE A 378 -5.04 -22.28 -12.24
C ILE A 378 -6.37 -21.81 -12.81
N LEU A 379 -7.18 -21.16 -11.97
CA LEU A 379 -8.49 -20.64 -12.33
C LEU A 379 -8.44 -19.12 -12.27
N THR A 380 -8.80 -18.42 -13.35
CA THR A 380 -8.96 -16.96 -13.29
C THR A 380 -10.44 -16.59 -13.27
N THR A 381 -10.81 -15.59 -12.46
CA THR A 381 -12.20 -15.13 -12.38
C THR A 381 -12.32 -13.67 -11.93
N ARG A 382 -13.46 -13.05 -12.25
CA ARG A 382 -13.86 -11.74 -11.72
C ARG A 382 -14.69 -11.88 -10.43
N ASN A 383 -15.27 -13.05 -10.18
CA ASN A 383 -16.10 -13.32 -9.01
C ASN A 383 -15.45 -14.37 -8.11
N LYS A 384 -14.99 -13.92 -6.93
CA LYS A 384 -14.35 -14.78 -5.93
C LYS A 384 -15.22 -15.98 -5.52
N GLN A 385 -16.55 -15.82 -5.46
CA GLN A 385 -17.46 -16.88 -5.04
C GLN A 385 -17.43 -18.11 -5.96
N VAL A 386 -17.03 -17.93 -7.23
CA VAL A 386 -16.86 -19.05 -8.19
C VAL A 386 -15.82 -20.06 -7.70
N LEU A 387 -14.88 -19.62 -6.85
CA LEU A 387 -13.77 -20.44 -6.36
C LEU A 387 -14.05 -21.15 -5.02
N ALA A 388 -15.14 -20.81 -4.33
CA ALA A 388 -15.35 -21.17 -2.92
C ALA A 388 -15.33 -22.68 -2.63
N ASN A 389 -15.71 -23.52 -3.60
CA ASN A 389 -15.73 -24.98 -3.47
C ASN A 389 -14.49 -25.67 -4.08
N TRP A 390 -13.64 -24.92 -4.77
CA TRP A 390 -12.55 -25.45 -5.59
C TRP A 390 -11.16 -25.05 -5.07
N VAL A 391 -11.07 -23.90 -4.42
CA VAL A 391 -9.82 -23.31 -3.98
C VAL A 391 -9.93 -22.92 -2.51
N VAL A 392 -8.94 -23.32 -1.70
CA VAL A 392 -8.86 -22.90 -0.31
C VAL A 392 -8.61 -21.39 -0.27
N GLU A 393 -9.25 -20.67 0.64
CA GLU A 393 -9.16 -19.20 0.76
C GLU A 393 -7.71 -18.66 0.73
N LYS A 394 -6.74 -19.38 1.33
CA LYS A 394 -5.32 -19.02 1.36
C LYS A 394 -4.62 -19.09 -0.02
N ASP A 395 -5.18 -19.86 -0.94
CA ASP A 395 -4.66 -20.12 -2.28
C ASP A 395 -5.39 -19.27 -3.35
N ILE A 396 -6.19 -18.28 -2.91
CA ILE A 396 -6.80 -17.27 -3.78
C ILE A 396 -5.92 -16.02 -3.80
N TYR A 397 -5.37 -15.70 -4.96
CA TYR A 397 -4.57 -14.51 -5.20
C TYR A 397 -5.41 -13.36 -5.76
N LYS A 398 -5.56 -12.28 -4.97
CA LYS A 398 -6.14 -11.01 -5.46
C LYS A 398 -5.08 -10.20 -6.21
N VAL A 399 -5.29 -9.99 -7.51
CA VAL A 399 -4.42 -9.14 -8.34
C VAL A 399 -4.57 -7.69 -7.93
N LYS A 400 -3.44 -7.00 -7.76
CA LYS A 400 -3.37 -5.57 -7.45
C LYS A 400 -3.09 -4.76 -8.73
N PRO A 401 -3.52 -3.49 -8.81
CA PRO A 401 -3.10 -2.59 -9.88
C PRO A 401 -1.58 -2.45 -9.93
N LEU A 402 -1.06 -2.12 -11.11
CA LEU A 402 0.34 -1.78 -11.30
C LEU A 402 0.70 -0.53 -10.50
N ASP A 403 1.92 -0.47 -9.97
CA ASP A 403 2.43 0.75 -9.35
C ASP A 403 2.65 1.85 -10.40
N PHE A 404 2.87 3.09 -9.94
CA PHE A 404 2.96 4.23 -10.84
C PHE A 404 4.10 4.08 -11.86
N ASP A 405 5.25 3.55 -11.43
CA ASP A 405 6.44 3.43 -12.26
C ASP A 405 6.28 2.35 -13.32
N ASP A 406 5.76 1.17 -12.94
CA ASP A 406 5.46 0.11 -13.88
C ASP A 406 4.35 0.50 -14.85
N SER A 407 3.33 1.24 -14.38
CA SER A 407 2.28 1.80 -15.23
C SER A 407 2.83 2.80 -16.24
N PHE A 408 3.73 3.68 -15.80
CA PHE A 408 4.37 4.68 -16.66
C PHE A 408 5.26 4.03 -17.71
N ARG A 409 6.04 3.02 -17.33
CA ARG A 409 6.87 2.24 -18.26
C ARG A 409 6.01 1.46 -19.26
N LEU A 410 4.93 0.82 -18.81
CA LEU A 410 4.02 0.09 -19.68
C LEU A 410 3.37 1.03 -20.71
N PHE A 411 2.88 2.18 -20.28
CA PHE A 411 2.29 3.17 -21.18
C PHE A 411 3.31 3.70 -22.19
N THR A 412 4.49 4.13 -21.72
CA THR A 412 5.50 4.74 -22.60
C THR A 412 6.03 3.76 -23.64
N LEU A 413 6.26 2.50 -23.26
CA LEU A 413 6.66 1.46 -24.20
C LEU A 413 5.61 1.26 -25.30
N ASN A 414 4.32 1.24 -24.95
CA ASN A 414 3.24 1.04 -25.93
C ASN A 414 3.00 2.29 -26.81
N ALA A 415 3.12 3.49 -26.24
CA ALA A 415 2.85 4.75 -26.93
C ALA A 415 4.01 5.19 -27.84
N PHE A 416 5.26 4.96 -27.43
CA PHE A 416 6.46 5.48 -28.11
C PHE A 416 7.41 4.38 -28.64
N GLY A 417 7.29 3.14 -28.17
CA GLY A 417 8.25 2.07 -28.45
C GLY A 417 9.56 2.24 -27.68
N ASN A 418 10.70 1.87 -28.31
CA ASN A 418 12.05 2.07 -27.77
C ASN A 418 12.65 3.45 -28.11
N LYS A 419 11.85 4.40 -28.61
CA LYS A 419 12.34 5.74 -28.94
C LYS A 419 12.44 6.57 -27.66
N ASP A 420 13.57 7.26 -27.48
CA ASP A 420 13.79 8.12 -26.32
C ASP A 420 12.62 9.09 -26.10
N LEU A 421 12.21 9.19 -24.84
CA LEU A 421 11.18 10.11 -24.36
C LEU A 421 11.50 11.54 -24.82
N GLN A 422 10.71 12.08 -25.73
CA GLN A 422 10.67 13.53 -25.92
C GLN A 422 10.17 14.13 -24.60
N LYS A 423 11.02 14.91 -23.90
CA LYS A 423 10.71 15.59 -22.62
C LYS A 423 9.33 16.27 -22.65
N ASP A 424 8.90 16.71 -23.83
CA ASP A 424 7.65 17.42 -24.09
C ASP A 424 6.36 16.62 -23.79
N TYR A 425 6.41 15.28 -23.77
CA TYR A 425 5.25 14.39 -23.52
C TYR A 425 5.25 13.76 -22.13
N HIS A 426 6.29 14.01 -21.32
CA HIS A 426 6.45 13.38 -20.02
C HIS A 426 5.30 13.71 -19.07
N ASP A 427 4.91 14.98 -18.96
CA ASP A 427 3.82 15.41 -18.07
C ASP A 427 2.45 14.94 -18.55
N LEU A 428 2.24 14.83 -19.86
CA LEU A 428 1.00 14.27 -20.43
C LEU A 428 0.92 12.77 -20.15
N SER A 429 2.04 12.05 -20.27
CA SER A 429 2.12 10.63 -19.93
C SER A 429 1.80 10.39 -18.45
N LYS A 430 2.30 11.26 -17.54
CA LYS A 430 1.93 11.22 -16.12
C LYS A 430 0.43 11.40 -15.88
N LYS A 431 -0.23 12.30 -16.63
CA LYS A 431 -1.69 12.50 -16.55
C LYS A 431 -2.45 11.25 -17.01
N VAL A 432 -2.01 10.59 -18.09
CA VAL A 432 -2.59 9.33 -18.56
C VAL A 432 -2.46 8.23 -17.50
N VAL A 433 -1.27 8.05 -16.93
CA VAL A 433 -1.04 7.05 -15.88
C VAL A 433 -1.88 7.32 -14.63
N LYS A 434 -1.99 8.59 -14.24
CA LYS A 434 -2.83 8.99 -13.10
C LYS A 434 -4.32 8.71 -13.36
N TYR A 435 -4.79 8.87 -14.58
CA TYR A 435 -6.16 8.51 -14.98
C TYR A 435 -6.36 6.98 -14.96
N ALA A 436 -5.43 6.21 -15.52
CA ALA A 436 -5.54 4.76 -15.60
C ALA A 436 -5.41 4.04 -14.25
N GLN A 437 -4.83 4.68 -13.23
CA GLN A 437 -4.69 4.16 -11.85
C GLN A 437 -4.12 2.72 -11.78
N GLY A 438 -3.20 2.40 -12.68
CA GLY A 438 -2.52 1.10 -12.72
C GLY A 438 -3.32 -0.04 -13.33
N ILE A 439 -4.41 0.25 -14.05
CA ILE A 439 -5.18 -0.75 -14.81
C ILE A 439 -4.54 -0.96 -16.20
N PRO A 440 -3.95 -2.15 -16.48
CA PRO A 440 -3.19 -2.38 -17.72
C PRO A 440 -3.98 -2.15 -19.00
N ILE A 441 -5.26 -2.58 -19.07
CA ILE A 441 -6.06 -2.42 -20.28
C ILE A 441 -6.32 -0.95 -20.62
N VAL A 442 -6.50 -0.10 -19.60
CA VAL A 442 -6.71 1.35 -19.78
C VAL A 442 -5.44 1.98 -20.36
N LEU A 443 -4.27 1.61 -19.80
CA LEU A 443 -2.97 2.07 -20.28
C LEU A 443 -2.73 1.65 -21.74
N HIS A 444 -3.05 0.40 -22.08
CA HIS A 444 -2.84 -0.13 -23.42
C HIS A 444 -3.74 0.54 -24.46
N VAL A 445 -5.05 0.67 -24.16
CA VAL A 445 -6.01 1.33 -25.05
C VAL A 445 -5.64 2.79 -25.27
N LEU A 446 -5.30 3.53 -24.21
CA LEU A 446 -4.87 4.93 -24.32
C LEU A 446 -3.57 5.07 -25.11
N ALA A 447 -2.58 4.21 -24.85
CA ALA A 447 -1.32 4.22 -25.59
C ALA A 447 -1.55 4.02 -27.09
N HIS A 448 -2.38 3.05 -27.46
CA HIS A 448 -2.73 2.80 -28.87
C HIS A 448 -3.44 3.99 -29.52
N HIS A 449 -4.39 4.60 -28.80
CA HIS A 449 -5.12 5.77 -29.29
C HIS A 449 -4.23 7.00 -29.47
N LEU A 450 -3.17 7.14 -28.67
CA LEU A 450 -2.28 8.31 -28.66
C LEU A 450 -1.01 8.14 -29.50
N LYS A 451 -0.68 6.91 -29.89
CA LYS A 451 0.52 6.55 -30.64
C LYS A 451 0.62 7.33 -31.95
N GLY A 452 1.78 7.98 -32.16
CA GLY A 452 2.08 8.73 -33.38
C GLY A 452 1.34 10.07 -33.55
N LYS A 453 0.54 10.49 -32.56
CA LYS A 453 -0.18 11.77 -32.59
C LYS A 453 0.64 12.91 -31.99
N ASP A 454 0.35 14.13 -32.42
CA ASP A 454 0.99 15.33 -31.89
C ASP A 454 0.52 15.69 -30.46
N LYS A 455 1.29 16.56 -29.80
CA LYS A 455 1.02 17.03 -28.43
C LYS A 455 -0.33 17.72 -28.26
N LYS A 456 -0.78 18.49 -29.25
CA LYS A 456 -2.07 19.20 -29.18
C LYS A 456 -3.24 18.21 -29.17
N ILE A 457 -3.14 17.15 -29.96
CA ILE A 457 -4.13 16.08 -29.98
C ILE A 457 -4.11 15.29 -28.66
N TRP A 458 -2.94 15.03 -28.07
CA TRP A 458 -2.85 14.42 -26.74
C TRP A 458 -3.58 15.27 -25.68
N GLU A 459 -3.30 16.58 -25.65
CA GLU A 459 -3.96 17.51 -24.74
C GLU A 459 -5.48 17.55 -24.96
N GLY A 460 -5.92 17.62 -26.22
CA GLY A 460 -7.34 17.60 -26.59
C GLY A 460 -8.04 16.30 -26.19
N GLN A 461 -7.42 15.14 -26.44
CA GLN A 461 -7.96 13.84 -26.05
C GLN A 461 -8.04 13.70 -24.53
N LEU A 462 -6.98 14.06 -23.80
CA LEU A 462 -6.97 14.02 -22.34
C LEU A 462 -8.03 14.94 -21.71
N GLN A 463 -8.27 16.12 -22.29
CA GLN A 463 -9.38 16.99 -21.87
C GLN A 463 -10.74 16.35 -22.17
N SER A 464 -10.88 15.66 -23.31
CA SER A 464 -12.12 15.00 -23.70
C SER A 464 -12.48 13.77 -22.85
N LEU A 465 -11.50 13.06 -22.27
CA LEU A 465 -11.75 11.89 -21.40
C LEU A 465 -12.63 12.21 -20.21
N THR A 466 -12.55 13.44 -19.70
CA THR A 466 -13.42 13.91 -18.60
C THR A 466 -14.89 14.08 -18.99
N LYS A 467 -15.20 14.09 -20.29
CA LYS A 467 -16.55 14.33 -20.84
C LYS A 467 -17.13 13.14 -21.58
N LYS A 468 -16.28 12.35 -22.25
CA LYS A 468 -16.68 11.16 -23.00
C LYS A 468 -15.66 10.04 -22.75
N PRO A 469 -16.06 8.97 -22.06
CA PRO A 469 -15.19 7.83 -21.82
C PRO A 469 -14.90 7.04 -23.11
N ILE A 470 -13.82 6.25 -23.13
CA ILE A 470 -13.42 5.44 -24.30
C ILE A 470 -14.16 4.10 -24.30
N PRO A 471 -15.05 3.80 -25.28
CA PRO A 471 -15.91 2.61 -25.26
C PRO A 471 -15.17 1.30 -24.96
N GLU A 472 -14.01 1.08 -25.57
CA GLU A 472 -13.21 -0.14 -25.45
C GLU A 472 -12.73 -0.39 -24.00
N VAL A 473 -12.53 0.67 -23.21
CA VAL A 473 -12.17 0.55 -21.79
C VAL A 473 -13.36 0.08 -20.96
N HIS A 474 -14.54 0.60 -21.26
CA HIS A 474 -15.74 0.38 -20.48
C HIS A 474 -16.42 -0.94 -20.80
N ASP A 475 -16.30 -1.46 -22.02
CA ASP A 475 -16.87 -2.76 -22.39
C ASP A 475 -16.33 -3.90 -21.52
N VAL A 476 -15.05 -3.84 -21.15
CA VAL A 476 -14.41 -4.84 -20.29
C VAL A 476 -15.01 -4.84 -18.89
N VAL A 477 -15.32 -3.66 -18.32
CA VAL A 477 -15.93 -3.52 -17.00
C VAL A 477 -17.44 -3.80 -17.06
N ARG A 478 -18.09 -3.44 -18.17
CA ARG A 478 -19.52 -3.63 -18.44
C ARG A 478 -19.93 -5.10 -18.42
N LEU A 479 -19.03 -6.01 -18.80
CA LEU A 479 -19.24 -7.46 -18.64
C LEU A 479 -19.52 -7.85 -17.19
N SER A 480 -18.80 -7.26 -16.23
CA SER A 480 -19.02 -7.51 -14.79
C SER A 480 -20.32 -6.88 -14.28
N TYR A 481 -20.73 -5.73 -14.85
CA TYR A 481 -22.01 -5.10 -14.54
C TYR A 481 -23.21 -5.91 -15.07
N SER A 482 -23.07 -6.52 -16.25
CA SER A 482 -24.14 -7.28 -16.89
C SER A 482 -24.55 -8.48 -16.05
N ASP A 483 -23.59 -9.11 -15.36
CA ASP A 483 -23.77 -10.27 -14.48
C ASP A 483 -24.41 -9.94 -13.13
N LEU A 484 -24.70 -8.66 -12.86
CA LEU A 484 -25.37 -8.24 -11.63
C LEU A 484 -26.88 -8.40 -11.75
N ASP A 485 -27.53 -8.78 -10.65
CA ASP A 485 -28.98 -8.71 -10.56
C ASP A 485 -29.49 -7.25 -10.52
N ARG A 486 -30.80 -7.08 -10.49
CA ARG A 486 -31.43 -5.74 -10.54
C ARG A 486 -31.10 -4.89 -9.30
N ASP A 487 -31.01 -5.50 -8.12
CA ASP A 487 -30.78 -4.78 -6.86
C ASP A 487 -29.30 -4.44 -6.73
N GLU A 488 -28.40 -5.39 -7.04
CA GLU A 488 -26.95 -5.18 -7.14
C GLU A 488 -26.60 -4.05 -8.12
N LYS A 489 -27.25 -4.00 -9.30
CA LYS A 489 -27.09 -2.90 -10.28
C LYS A 489 -27.45 -1.56 -9.65
N ASN A 490 -28.58 -1.48 -8.95
CA ASN A 490 -29.00 -0.24 -8.31
C ASN A 490 -28.06 0.20 -7.19
N VAL A 491 -27.58 -0.73 -6.36
CA VAL A 491 -26.61 -0.46 -5.30
C VAL A 491 -25.28 0.03 -5.89
N LEU A 492 -24.78 -0.62 -6.94
CA LEU A 492 -23.55 -0.20 -7.62
C LEU A 492 -23.69 1.23 -8.17
N LEU A 493 -24.79 1.54 -8.85
CA LEU A 493 -25.04 2.87 -9.40
C LEU A 493 -25.22 3.92 -8.29
N ASP A 494 -25.90 3.58 -7.19
CA ASP A 494 -26.03 4.48 -6.03
C ASP A 494 -24.65 4.74 -5.37
N ILE A 495 -23.77 3.73 -5.30
CA ILE A 495 -22.38 3.92 -4.83
C ILE A 495 -21.61 4.85 -5.78
N ALA A 496 -21.65 4.58 -7.09
CA ALA A 496 -20.88 5.31 -8.10
C ALA A 496 -21.28 6.79 -8.19
N PHE A 497 -22.57 7.10 -8.11
CA PHE A 497 -23.08 8.47 -8.21
C PHE A 497 -23.07 9.23 -6.89
N PHE A 498 -23.10 8.53 -5.76
CA PHE A 498 -23.41 9.14 -4.48
C PHE A 498 -22.46 8.73 -3.34
N PHE A 499 -22.35 7.44 -3.01
CA PHE A 499 -21.69 7.02 -1.77
C PHE A 499 -20.16 7.11 -1.81
N ASP A 500 -19.53 6.87 -2.97
CA ASP A 500 -18.07 6.87 -3.11
C ASP A 500 -17.48 8.27 -2.83
N GLY A 501 -18.10 9.34 -3.35
CA GLY A 501 -17.68 10.72 -3.10
C GLY A 501 -17.94 11.24 -1.68
N LEU A 502 -18.75 10.52 -0.90
CA LEU A 502 -19.07 10.85 0.50
C LEU A 502 -18.27 10.04 1.52
N HIS A 503 -17.48 9.05 1.08
CA HIS A 503 -16.72 8.13 1.94
C HIS A 503 -17.59 7.50 3.05
N LEU A 504 -18.79 7.06 2.70
CA LEU A 504 -19.73 6.50 3.69
C LEU A 504 -19.27 5.12 4.17
N LYS A 505 -19.51 4.87 5.46
CA LYS A 505 -19.30 3.55 6.05
C LYS A 505 -20.41 2.58 5.65
N VAL A 506 -20.10 1.28 5.63
CA VAL A 506 -21.05 0.19 5.34
C VAL A 506 -22.37 0.35 6.12
N ASN A 507 -22.32 0.62 7.42
CA ASN A 507 -23.53 0.79 8.25
C ASN A 507 -24.38 2.02 7.87
N GLN A 508 -23.77 3.07 7.32
CA GLN A 508 -24.50 4.24 6.81
C GLN A 508 -25.20 3.89 5.50
N ILE A 509 -24.51 3.19 4.58
CA ILE A 509 -25.09 2.71 3.33
C ILE A 509 -26.28 1.78 3.61
N LYS A 510 -26.15 0.83 4.55
CA LYS A 510 -27.27 -0.02 5.02
C LYS A 510 -28.49 0.75 5.51
N SER A 511 -28.27 1.93 6.11
CA SER A 511 -29.39 2.75 6.57
C SER A 511 -30.05 3.53 5.43
N LEU A 512 -29.27 3.91 4.41
CA LEU A 512 -29.70 4.70 3.26
C LEU A 512 -30.33 3.87 2.15
N VAL A 513 -29.89 2.63 1.97
CA VAL A 513 -30.45 1.69 1.01
C VAL A 513 -31.41 0.78 1.77
N LYS A 514 -32.67 0.72 1.33
CA LYS A 514 -33.61 -0.30 1.81
C LYS A 514 -33.95 -1.18 0.61
N ALA A 515 -33.34 -2.35 0.54
CA ALA A 515 -33.68 -3.36 -0.46
C ALA A 515 -35.07 -3.93 -0.15
N HIS A 516 -35.85 -4.22 -1.19
CA HIS A 516 -37.19 -4.78 -1.05
C HIS A 516 -37.06 -6.29 -0.82
N GLY A 517 -36.89 -6.73 0.42
CA GLY A 517 -36.89 -8.16 0.78
C GLY A 517 -35.51 -8.84 0.88
N TYR A 518 -34.42 -8.18 0.48
CA TYR A 518 -33.03 -8.65 0.63
C TYR A 518 -32.22 -7.77 1.59
N SER A 519 -31.07 -8.26 2.06
CA SER A 519 -30.21 -7.56 3.02
C SER A 519 -29.05 -6.91 2.30
N VAL A 520 -28.93 -5.57 2.37
CA VAL A 520 -27.83 -4.72 1.80
C VAL A 520 -26.42 -5.29 2.04
N ASP A 521 -26.27 -6.08 3.10
CA ASP A 521 -25.05 -6.86 3.38
C ASP A 521 -24.66 -7.82 2.26
N VAL A 522 -25.64 -8.54 1.72
CA VAL A 522 -25.48 -9.52 0.65
C VAL A 522 -25.09 -8.81 -0.63
N GLU A 523 -25.76 -7.73 -1.02
CA GLU A 523 -25.40 -7.01 -2.24
C GLU A 523 -24.00 -6.38 -2.13
N LEU A 524 -23.64 -5.78 -0.98
CA LEU A 524 -22.29 -5.23 -0.79
C LEU A 524 -21.21 -6.32 -0.81
N GLU A 525 -21.46 -7.48 -0.18
CA GLU A 525 -20.51 -8.59 -0.21
C GLU A 525 -20.40 -9.20 -1.61
N ASN A 526 -21.50 -9.30 -2.36
CA ASN A 526 -21.48 -9.75 -3.76
C ASN A 526 -20.71 -8.79 -4.66
N LEU A 527 -20.93 -7.47 -4.55
CA LEU A 527 -20.18 -6.47 -5.30
C LEU A 527 -18.68 -6.52 -4.96
N LYS A 528 -18.34 -6.73 -3.68
CA LYS A 528 -16.96 -6.93 -3.22
C LYS A 528 -16.37 -8.21 -3.81
N ASN A 529 -17.09 -9.33 -3.80
CA ASN A 529 -16.65 -10.61 -4.38
C ASN A 529 -16.48 -10.53 -5.90
N LYS A 530 -17.26 -9.69 -6.59
CA LYS A 530 -17.11 -9.40 -8.03
C LYS A 530 -16.00 -8.36 -8.34
N ALA A 531 -15.23 -7.96 -7.34
CA ALA A 531 -14.17 -6.95 -7.43
C ALA A 531 -14.63 -5.59 -7.99
N LEU A 532 -15.90 -5.24 -7.78
CA LEU A 532 -16.47 -3.96 -8.23
C LEU A 532 -16.34 -2.85 -7.19
N ILE A 533 -16.24 -3.22 -5.91
CA ILE A 533 -15.98 -2.31 -4.80
C ILE A 533 -14.89 -2.90 -3.89
N THR A 534 -14.32 -2.03 -3.05
CA THR A 534 -13.44 -2.41 -1.95
C THR A 534 -13.97 -1.86 -0.64
N ILE A 535 -13.78 -2.61 0.44
CA ILE A 535 -14.13 -2.18 1.80
C ILE A 535 -12.83 -2.06 2.58
N SER A 536 -12.53 -0.87 3.08
CA SER A 536 -11.32 -0.63 3.90
C SER A 536 -11.46 -1.27 5.30
N PRO A 537 -10.37 -1.42 6.07
CA PRO A 537 -10.44 -1.84 7.47
C PRO A 537 -11.36 -0.95 8.33
N ASP A 538 -11.52 0.32 7.94
CA ASP A 538 -12.42 1.29 8.61
C ASP A 538 -13.91 1.14 8.21
N ASN A 539 -14.24 0.09 7.46
CA ASN A 539 -15.55 -0.18 6.87
C ASN A 539 -16.04 0.90 5.90
N VAL A 540 -15.13 1.60 5.22
CA VAL A 540 -15.48 2.58 4.16
C VAL A 540 -15.57 1.84 2.83
N VAL A 541 -16.67 2.03 2.11
CA VAL A 541 -16.84 1.49 0.75
C VAL A 541 -16.20 2.45 -0.24
N SER A 542 -15.38 1.93 -1.14
CA SER A 542 -14.79 2.69 -2.24
C SER A 542 -14.89 1.92 -3.55
N MET A 543 -14.93 2.65 -4.66
CA MET A 543 -15.00 2.13 -6.01
C MET A 543 -13.79 2.62 -6.83
N HIS A 544 -13.31 1.79 -7.74
CA HIS A 544 -12.26 2.23 -8.66
C HIS A 544 -12.82 3.24 -9.67
N SER A 545 -12.07 4.31 -9.97
CA SER A 545 -12.50 5.40 -10.87
C SER A 545 -13.07 4.91 -12.21
N ILE A 546 -12.41 3.97 -12.86
CA ILE A 546 -12.88 3.38 -14.13
C ILE A 546 -14.23 2.67 -13.99
N ILE A 547 -14.50 1.99 -12.87
CA ILE A 547 -15.82 1.38 -12.61
C ILE A 547 -16.87 2.47 -12.43
N GLN A 548 -16.53 3.52 -11.68
CA GLN A 548 -17.40 4.66 -11.45
C GLN A 548 -17.74 5.39 -12.75
N GLU A 549 -16.76 5.64 -13.62
CA GLU A 549 -16.97 6.23 -14.95
C GLU A 549 -17.83 5.32 -15.85
N THR A 550 -17.63 3.99 -15.79
CA THR A 550 -18.48 3.03 -16.51
C THR A 550 -19.94 3.14 -16.05
N ALA A 551 -20.16 3.23 -14.73
CA ALA A 551 -21.49 3.42 -14.15
C ALA A 551 -22.12 4.75 -14.59
N TRP A 552 -21.34 5.83 -14.71
CA TRP A 552 -21.83 7.11 -15.22
C TRP A 552 -22.28 7.02 -16.68
N GLU A 553 -21.53 6.32 -17.52
CA GLU A 553 -21.89 6.15 -18.94
C GLU A 553 -23.13 5.27 -19.12
N ILE A 554 -23.28 4.20 -18.32
CA ILE A 554 -24.49 3.35 -18.32
C ILE A 554 -25.77 4.19 -18.05
N VAL A 555 -25.72 5.13 -17.11
CA VAL A 555 -26.87 6.01 -16.85
C VAL A 555 -27.06 7.05 -17.96
N ARG A 556 -25.97 7.50 -18.60
CA ARG A 556 -26.05 8.40 -19.75
C ARG A 556 -26.76 7.74 -20.93
N GLU A 557 -26.51 6.45 -21.14
CA GLU A 557 -27.12 5.60 -22.17
C GLU A 557 -28.64 5.41 -21.98
N GLU A 558 -29.19 5.62 -20.78
CA GLU A 558 -30.64 5.59 -20.56
C GLU A 558 -31.38 6.64 -21.41
N SER A 559 -30.74 7.81 -21.64
CA SER A 559 -31.19 8.80 -22.61
C SER A 559 -30.09 9.82 -22.91
N PHE A 560 -29.50 9.76 -24.11
CA PHE A 560 -28.45 10.70 -24.49
C PHE A 560 -28.97 12.15 -24.61
N ASP A 561 -30.14 12.35 -25.21
CA ASP A 561 -30.65 13.69 -25.55
C ASP A 561 -31.46 14.34 -24.42
N ASN A 562 -32.12 13.53 -23.57
CA ASN A 562 -33.02 14.02 -22.54
C ASN A 562 -32.56 13.61 -21.13
N PRO A 563 -31.75 14.43 -20.44
CA PRO A 563 -31.32 14.12 -19.08
C PRO A 563 -32.49 14.02 -18.08
N GLY A 564 -33.64 14.65 -18.34
CA GLY A 564 -34.79 14.66 -17.42
C GLY A 564 -35.45 13.30 -17.18
N ILE A 565 -35.18 12.31 -18.03
CA ILE A 565 -35.71 10.94 -17.91
C ILE A 565 -34.67 9.92 -17.46
N ARG A 566 -33.42 10.33 -17.18
CA ARG A 566 -32.40 9.46 -16.59
C ARG A 566 -32.68 9.19 -15.12
N SER A 567 -32.20 8.06 -14.63
CA SER A 567 -32.34 7.63 -13.24
C SER A 567 -31.45 8.42 -12.29
N ARG A 568 -30.28 8.91 -12.73
CA ARG A 568 -29.31 9.61 -11.88
C ARG A 568 -28.67 10.78 -12.61
N LEU A 569 -28.46 11.89 -11.89
CA LEU A 569 -27.89 13.12 -12.45
C LEU A 569 -26.68 13.60 -11.64
N LEU A 570 -25.57 13.81 -12.35
CA LEU A 570 -24.30 14.31 -11.78
C LEU A 570 -23.68 15.44 -12.61
N ASN A 571 -23.90 15.45 -13.93
CA ASN A 571 -23.31 16.47 -14.81
C ASN A 571 -23.96 17.85 -14.55
N PRO A 572 -23.18 18.90 -14.25
CA PRO A 572 -23.71 20.23 -13.91
C PRO A 572 -24.58 20.86 -15.00
N ASP A 573 -24.22 20.68 -16.28
CA ASP A 573 -24.97 21.25 -17.40
C ASP A 573 -26.31 20.53 -17.61
N ASP A 574 -26.33 19.21 -17.45
CA ASP A 574 -27.56 18.42 -17.53
C ASP A 574 -28.50 18.75 -16.36
N ILE A 575 -27.97 18.85 -15.15
CA ILE A 575 -28.72 19.25 -13.95
C ILE A 575 -29.31 20.65 -14.13
N TYR A 576 -28.52 21.61 -14.63
CA TYR A 576 -28.99 22.97 -14.94
C TYR A 576 -30.18 22.92 -15.92
N LYS A 577 -30.08 22.17 -17.01
CA LYS A 577 -31.17 22.02 -17.99
C LYS A 577 -32.44 21.39 -17.39
N VAL A 578 -32.29 20.42 -16.49
CA VAL A 578 -33.41 19.71 -15.86
C VAL A 578 -34.11 20.58 -14.83
N LEU A 579 -33.37 21.21 -13.92
CA LEU A 579 -33.93 21.99 -12.81
C LEU A 579 -34.45 23.36 -13.25
N ASN A 580 -33.71 24.08 -14.12
CA ASN A 580 -34.11 25.42 -14.56
C ASN A 580 -35.35 25.42 -15.47
N ASN A 581 -35.61 24.31 -16.17
CA ASN A 581 -36.73 24.19 -17.12
C ASN A 581 -37.84 23.24 -16.65
N ASP A 582 -37.82 22.80 -15.39
CA ASP A 582 -38.80 21.87 -14.80
C ASP A 582 -39.05 20.60 -15.66
N LYS A 583 -37.97 20.01 -16.19
CA LYS A 583 -37.99 18.83 -17.05
C LYS A 583 -37.76 17.51 -16.30
N GLY A 584 -37.66 17.56 -14.98
CA GLY A 584 -37.48 16.36 -14.16
C GLY A 584 -38.68 15.42 -14.26
N SER A 585 -38.42 14.13 -14.41
CA SER A 585 -39.46 13.10 -14.43
C SER A 585 -39.40 12.20 -13.19
N GLU A 586 -40.36 11.29 -13.07
CA GLU A 586 -40.43 10.34 -11.97
C GLU A 586 -39.34 9.26 -11.99
N THR A 587 -38.54 9.16 -13.06
CA THR A 587 -37.43 8.18 -13.13
C THR A 587 -36.23 8.58 -12.30
N ILE A 588 -36.07 9.90 -12.05
CA ILE A 588 -34.93 10.45 -11.31
C ILE A 588 -34.96 9.96 -9.86
N ARG A 589 -33.94 9.19 -9.50
CA ARG A 589 -33.69 8.59 -8.20
C ARG A 589 -32.62 9.36 -7.41
N SER A 590 -31.62 9.92 -8.08
CA SER A 590 -30.58 10.72 -7.42
C SER A 590 -30.13 11.93 -8.21
N ILE A 591 -29.80 13.00 -7.48
CA ILE A 591 -29.21 14.22 -8.01
C ILE A 591 -28.05 14.62 -7.09
N ALA A 592 -26.86 14.79 -7.67
CA ALA A 592 -25.67 15.28 -6.97
C ALA A 592 -25.12 16.52 -7.71
N ILE A 593 -25.00 17.64 -7.00
CA ILE A 593 -24.68 18.96 -7.57
C ILE A 593 -23.53 19.60 -6.80
N ASP A 594 -22.45 19.93 -7.50
CA ASP A 594 -21.39 20.80 -6.97
C ASP A 594 -21.71 22.26 -7.28
N LEU A 595 -22.07 23.02 -6.24
CA LEU A 595 -22.41 24.45 -6.27
C LEU A 595 -21.31 25.32 -6.87
N THR A 596 -20.05 24.88 -6.84
CA THR A 596 -18.92 25.62 -7.41
C THR A 596 -18.88 25.57 -8.94
N THR A 597 -19.53 24.57 -9.53
CA THR A 597 -19.50 24.31 -10.97
C THR A 597 -20.75 24.81 -11.69
N ILE A 598 -21.84 25.04 -10.96
CA ILE A 598 -23.13 25.36 -11.54
C ILE A 598 -23.35 26.87 -11.69
N LYS A 599 -23.99 27.26 -12.80
CA LYS A 599 -24.40 28.65 -13.03
C LYS A 599 -25.54 29.03 -12.09
N LYS A 600 -25.68 30.33 -11.80
CA LYS A 600 -26.83 30.86 -11.07
C LYS A 600 -28.12 30.47 -11.80
N MET A 601 -29.10 29.95 -11.07
CA MET A 601 -30.40 29.60 -11.62
C MET A 601 -31.54 29.94 -10.65
N GLN A 602 -32.70 30.26 -11.23
CA GLN A 602 -33.94 30.46 -10.49
C GLN A 602 -34.70 29.14 -10.46
N ILE A 603 -35.04 28.67 -9.26
CA ILE A 603 -35.74 27.40 -9.08
C ILE A 603 -37.24 27.66 -8.91
N ASN A 604 -38.04 26.93 -9.67
CA ASN A 604 -39.50 26.95 -9.54
C ASN A 604 -39.92 26.29 -8.21
N PRO A 605 -40.89 26.86 -7.45
CA PRO A 605 -41.41 26.25 -6.21
C PRO A 605 -41.85 24.78 -6.32
N HIS A 606 -42.26 24.37 -7.53
CA HIS A 606 -42.77 23.03 -7.86
C HIS A 606 -41.74 22.09 -8.52
N VAL A 607 -40.46 22.48 -8.61
CA VAL A 607 -39.43 21.76 -9.39
C VAL A 607 -39.32 20.27 -9.06
N PHE A 608 -39.65 19.87 -7.83
CA PHE A 608 -39.53 18.50 -7.36
C PHE A 608 -40.85 17.70 -7.41
N ASP A 609 -41.98 18.32 -7.78
CA ASP A 609 -43.30 17.69 -7.72
C ASP A 609 -43.43 16.50 -8.68
N LYS A 610 -42.75 16.55 -9.82
CA LYS A 610 -42.68 15.46 -10.81
C LYS A 610 -41.68 14.36 -10.43
N MET A 611 -40.68 14.65 -9.59
CA MET A 611 -39.58 13.73 -9.23
C MET A 611 -39.94 12.84 -8.03
N LYS A 612 -41.07 12.14 -8.13
CA LYS A 612 -41.66 11.41 -7.00
C LYS A 612 -40.78 10.26 -6.44
N LYS A 613 -39.88 9.69 -7.24
CA LYS A 613 -38.98 8.60 -6.84
C LYS A 613 -37.59 9.09 -6.39
N LEU A 614 -37.37 10.40 -6.23
CA LEU A 614 -36.10 10.97 -5.79
C LEU A 614 -35.80 10.54 -4.34
N GLN A 615 -34.68 9.82 -4.15
CA GLN A 615 -34.23 9.31 -2.84
C GLN A 615 -33.01 10.03 -2.31
N TYR A 616 -32.13 10.51 -3.19
CA TYR A 616 -30.86 11.10 -2.82
C TYR A 616 -30.69 12.48 -3.49
N LEU A 617 -30.68 13.53 -2.68
CA LEU A 617 -30.40 14.90 -3.14
C LEU A 617 -29.17 15.41 -2.39
N ASP A 618 -28.05 15.57 -3.09
CA ASP A 618 -26.81 16.13 -2.54
C ASP A 618 -26.39 17.37 -3.30
N ILE A 619 -26.64 18.53 -2.69
CA ILE A 619 -26.22 19.83 -3.16
C ILE A 619 -25.08 20.28 -2.24
N TYR A 620 -23.86 20.23 -2.75
CA TYR A 620 -22.64 20.42 -1.98
C TYR A 620 -21.70 21.44 -2.62
N SER A 621 -20.64 21.83 -1.91
CA SER A 621 -19.61 22.73 -2.42
C SER A 621 -18.23 22.15 -2.13
N LYS A 622 -17.36 22.01 -3.15
CA LYS A 622 -15.97 21.58 -2.98
C LYS A 622 -15.05 22.76 -2.60
N GLY A 623 -14.10 22.53 -1.70
CA GLY A 623 -13.00 23.46 -1.38
C GLY A 623 -13.13 24.22 -0.05
N TYR A 624 -12.00 24.73 0.45
CA TYR A 624 -11.85 25.49 1.71
C TYR A 624 -12.52 26.88 1.70
N CYS A 625 -13.27 27.23 0.64
CA CYS A 625 -13.88 28.54 0.44
C CYS A 625 -15.28 28.67 1.08
N CYS A 626 -15.51 28.01 2.21
CA CYS A 626 -16.80 28.06 2.91
C CYS A 626 -17.11 29.45 3.51
N VAL A 627 -16.09 30.30 3.69
CA VAL A 627 -16.23 31.66 4.27
C VAL A 627 -16.56 32.71 3.20
N PHE A 628 -16.10 32.54 1.95
CA PHE A 628 -16.25 33.56 0.88
C PHE A 628 -17.43 33.31 -0.07
N LEU A 629 -18.08 32.14 -0.02
CA LEU A 629 -19.25 31.84 -0.84
C LEU A 629 -20.57 32.41 -0.29
N GLN A 630 -20.57 33.08 0.87
CA GLN A 630 -21.77 33.73 1.42
C GLN A 630 -22.46 34.68 0.42
N ASN A 631 -21.72 35.22 -0.56
CA ASN A 631 -22.23 36.15 -1.56
C ASN A 631 -22.54 35.53 -2.95
N ARG A 632 -22.38 34.22 -3.14
CA ARG A 632 -22.78 33.52 -4.38
C ARG A 632 -23.89 32.51 -4.10
N GLN A 633 -25.13 33.00 -3.94
CA GLN A 633 -26.30 32.13 -4.05
C GLN A 633 -26.38 31.58 -5.49
N SER A 634 -25.96 30.33 -5.69
CA SER A 634 -26.12 29.64 -6.98
C SER A 634 -27.59 29.28 -7.25
N PHE A 635 -28.40 29.13 -6.20
CA PHE A 635 -29.84 28.91 -6.28
C PHE A 635 -30.61 30.11 -5.75
N TYR A 636 -31.48 30.68 -6.58
CA TYR A 636 -32.37 31.78 -6.21
C TYR A 636 -33.82 31.26 -6.13
N LEU A 637 -34.42 31.37 -4.93
CA LEU A 637 -35.75 30.85 -4.59
C LEU A 637 -36.65 31.98 -4.06
N PRO A 638 -37.05 32.95 -4.91
CA PRO A 638 -37.78 34.14 -4.46
C PRO A 638 -39.19 33.81 -3.93
N GLN A 639 -39.80 32.74 -4.45
CA GLN A 639 -41.13 32.26 -4.05
C GLN A 639 -41.06 31.11 -3.02
N GLY A 640 -39.86 30.75 -2.57
CA GLY A 640 -39.65 29.58 -1.70
C GLY A 640 -39.83 28.24 -2.44
N LEU A 641 -39.92 27.16 -1.65
CA LEU A 641 -40.21 25.80 -2.12
C LEU A 641 -41.54 25.34 -1.53
N GLU A 642 -42.42 24.79 -2.36
CA GLU A 642 -43.72 24.32 -1.90
C GLU A 642 -43.65 22.91 -1.28
N SER A 643 -42.86 22.03 -1.88
CA SER A 643 -42.73 20.63 -1.48
C SER A 643 -41.32 20.09 -1.68
N LEU A 644 -41.02 18.97 -1.01
CA LEU A 644 -39.86 18.13 -1.26
C LEU A 644 -40.35 16.68 -1.40
N PRO A 645 -39.70 15.82 -2.21
CA PRO A 645 -40.16 14.46 -2.44
C PRO A 645 -40.20 13.63 -1.14
N ASN A 646 -41.29 12.90 -0.94
CA ASN A 646 -41.50 12.08 0.27
C ASN A 646 -40.65 10.80 0.27
N GLU A 647 -40.11 10.37 -0.88
CA GLU A 647 -39.19 9.24 -1.00
C GLU A 647 -37.74 9.57 -0.60
N LEU A 648 -37.45 10.83 -0.25
CA LEU A 648 -36.11 11.27 0.15
C LEU A 648 -35.61 10.49 1.37
N ARG A 649 -34.40 9.93 1.23
CA ARG A 649 -33.63 9.22 2.26
C ARG A 649 -32.40 10.00 2.68
N TYR A 650 -31.80 10.73 1.75
CA TYR A 650 -30.69 11.63 2.01
C TYR A 650 -30.99 13.00 1.42
N LEU A 651 -30.86 14.03 2.26
CA LEU A 651 -30.89 15.41 1.83
C LEU A 651 -29.65 16.13 2.38
N ARG A 652 -28.73 16.50 1.50
CA ARG A 652 -27.72 17.51 1.77
C ARG A 652 -27.98 18.73 0.90
N TRP A 653 -28.03 19.89 1.53
CA TRP A 653 -28.14 21.16 0.83
C TRP A 653 -27.28 22.21 1.54
N ALA A 654 -26.01 22.27 1.14
CA ALA A 654 -25.08 23.29 1.61
C ALA A 654 -25.57 24.68 1.20
N HIS A 655 -25.45 25.66 2.09
CA HIS A 655 -25.94 27.01 1.87
C HIS A 655 -27.44 27.09 1.56
N TYR A 656 -28.25 26.23 2.21
CA TYR A 656 -29.69 26.23 2.03
C TYR A 656 -30.28 27.64 2.24
N PRO A 657 -30.99 28.21 1.24
CA PRO A 657 -31.29 29.63 1.21
C PRO A 657 -32.58 30.03 1.95
N LEU A 658 -33.42 29.07 2.34
CA LEU A 658 -34.71 29.37 2.99
C LEU A 658 -34.59 29.35 4.51
N GLU A 659 -35.47 30.10 5.17
CA GLU A 659 -35.49 30.22 6.64
C GLU A 659 -36.04 28.97 7.35
N SER A 660 -36.76 28.12 6.63
CA SER A 660 -37.32 26.85 7.12
C SER A 660 -37.53 25.86 5.97
N LEU A 661 -37.65 24.57 6.28
CA LEU A 661 -38.05 23.55 5.30
C LEU A 661 -39.52 23.72 4.87
N PRO A 662 -39.91 23.25 3.66
CA PRO A 662 -41.27 23.38 3.15
C PRO A 662 -42.32 22.75 4.07
N SER A 663 -43.46 23.43 4.22
CA SER A 663 -44.51 23.00 5.14
C SER A 663 -45.12 21.65 4.77
N LYS A 664 -45.17 21.28 3.49
CA LYS A 664 -45.71 20.00 2.99
C LYS A 664 -44.77 18.80 3.13
N PHE A 665 -43.48 19.01 3.43
CA PHE A 665 -42.50 17.92 3.55
C PHE A 665 -42.77 17.05 4.78
N ASN A 666 -42.95 15.72 4.63
CA ASN A 666 -43.20 14.82 5.78
C ASN A 666 -41.92 14.15 6.32
N GLY A 667 -40.93 13.87 5.47
CA GLY A 667 -39.63 13.34 5.90
C GLY A 667 -39.62 11.91 6.46
N GLU A 668 -40.70 11.14 6.30
CA GLU A 668 -40.86 9.81 6.91
C GLU A 668 -39.71 8.84 6.57
N LYS A 669 -39.26 8.84 5.31
CA LYS A 669 -38.18 7.97 4.81
C LYS A 669 -36.78 8.58 4.97
N LEU A 670 -36.68 9.80 5.48
CA LEU A 670 -35.42 10.54 5.59
C LEU A 670 -34.53 9.92 6.66
N VAL A 671 -33.27 9.66 6.31
CA VAL A 671 -32.25 9.06 7.18
C VAL A 671 -31.17 10.07 7.51
N VAL A 672 -30.79 10.90 6.55
CA VAL A 672 -29.79 11.97 6.70
C VAL A 672 -30.41 13.31 6.29
N LEU A 673 -30.37 14.28 7.19
CA LEU A 673 -30.65 15.68 6.91
C LEU A 673 -29.40 16.51 7.19
N ASN A 674 -28.81 17.09 6.14
CA ASN A 674 -27.63 17.94 6.22
C ASN A 674 -27.91 19.30 5.56
N LEU A 675 -28.05 20.34 6.38
CA LEU A 675 -28.25 21.72 5.93
C LEU A 675 -27.13 22.63 6.45
N GLN A 676 -25.88 22.22 6.20
CA GLN A 676 -24.71 23.01 6.60
C GLN A 676 -24.70 24.40 5.97
N TYR A 677 -24.20 25.39 6.71
CA TYR A 677 -24.12 26.79 6.27
C TYR A 677 -25.48 27.41 5.88
N SER A 678 -26.58 26.90 6.43
CA SER A 678 -27.92 27.32 6.01
C SER A 678 -28.35 28.67 6.59
N GLN A 679 -29.36 29.27 5.94
CA GLN A 679 -30.10 30.43 6.43
C GLN A 679 -31.29 30.04 7.32
N VAL A 680 -31.37 28.77 7.74
CA VAL A 680 -32.49 28.26 8.53
C VAL A 680 -32.48 28.93 9.91
N LYS A 681 -33.61 29.56 10.25
CA LYS A 681 -33.88 30.07 11.62
C LYS A 681 -34.54 29.01 12.48
N LYS A 682 -35.47 28.26 11.89
CA LYS A 682 -36.18 27.13 12.50
C LYS A 682 -36.45 26.07 11.43
N LEU A 683 -36.13 24.80 11.71
CA LEU A 683 -36.29 23.72 10.73
C LEU A 683 -37.71 23.56 10.20
N TRP A 684 -38.70 23.54 11.10
CA TRP A 684 -40.13 23.46 10.77
C TRP A 684 -41.00 23.97 11.93
N TYR A 685 -42.19 24.46 11.59
CA TYR A 685 -43.17 24.95 12.56
C TYR A 685 -44.14 23.87 13.05
N LYS A 686 -44.42 22.86 12.22
CA LYS A 686 -45.28 21.72 12.56
C LYS A 686 -44.42 20.47 12.75
N GLN A 687 -44.73 19.68 13.77
CA GLN A 687 -44.05 18.43 14.05
C GLN A 687 -44.08 17.50 12.83
N LYS A 688 -42.94 16.88 12.51
CA LYS A 688 -42.76 15.99 11.35
C LYS A 688 -42.59 14.55 11.80
N ASP A 689 -43.01 13.60 10.95
CA ASP A 689 -42.71 12.19 11.19
C ASP A 689 -41.31 11.88 10.64
N LEU A 690 -40.36 11.69 11.54
CA LEU A 690 -38.94 11.49 11.21
C LEU A 690 -38.43 10.18 11.78
N LYS A 691 -39.30 9.16 11.83
CA LYS A 691 -38.99 7.86 12.44
C LYS A 691 -37.68 7.26 11.92
N ASN A 692 -37.33 7.45 10.64
CA ASN A 692 -36.12 6.87 10.05
C ASN A 692 -34.86 7.77 10.16
N LEU A 693 -34.99 9.01 10.65
CA LEU A 693 -33.90 9.96 10.71
C LEU A 693 -32.83 9.47 11.70
N LYS A 694 -31.58 9.37 11.23
CA LYS A 694 -30.42 8.95 12.02
C LYS A 694 -29.39 10.05 12.20
N TYR A 695 -29.26 10.94 11.23
CA TYR A 695 -28.24 12.00 11.22
C TYR A 695 -28.89 13.35 10.94
N LEU A 696 -28.74 14.30 11.87
CA LEU A 696 -29.12 15.70 11.71
C LEU A 696 -27.86 16.57 11.79
N ILE A 697 -27.50 17.21 10.68
CA ILE A 697 -26.28 18.01 10.54
C ILE A 697 -26.68 19.42 10.10
N LEU A 698 -26.54 20.40 10.97
CA LEU A 698 -26.82 21.81 10.69
C LEU A 698 -25.61 22.70 10.97
N SER A 699 -24.41 22.12 11.09
CA SER A 699 -23.21 22.87 11.46
C SER A 699 -23.00 24.10 10.57
N LEU A 700 -22.52 25.19 11.18
CA LEU A 700 -22.29 26.51 10.56
C LEU A 700 -23.57 27.25 10.14
N SER A 701 -24.75 26.85 10.62
CA SER A 701 -26.00 27.59 10.42
C SER A 701 -26.13 28.71 11.46
N SER A 702 -25.52 29.86 11.18
CA SER A 702 -25.40 30.98 12.12
C SER A 702 -26.74 31.60 12.55
N HIS A 703 -27.79 31.45 11.73
CA HIS A 703 -29.12 32.01 11.97
C HIS A 703 -30.06 31.07 12.75
N LEU A 704 -29.64 29.84 13.02
CA LEU A 704 -30.46 28.86 13.74
C LEU A 704 -30.62 29.30 15.20
N LEU A 705 -31.86 29.61 15.61
CA LEU A 705 -32.14 30.13 16.96
C LEU A 705 -32.49 29.02 17.96
N GLU A 706 -33.27 28.04 17.50
CA GLU A 706 -33.76 26.92 18.32
C GLU A 706 -33.89 25.65 17.47
N LEU A 707 -33.83 24.49 18.14
CA LEU A 707 -34.23 23.22 17.54
C LEU A 707 -35.73 22.98 17.70
N PRO A 708 -36.41 22.35 16.72
CA PRO A 708 -37.79 21.93 16.87
C PRO A 708 -37.91 20.72 17.81
N ASP A 709 -39.15 20.32 18.11
CA ASP A 709 -39.41 19.04 18.75
C ASP A 709 -38.96 17.86 17.87
N LEU A 710 -38.08 17.02 18.43
CA LEU A 710 -37.49 15.83 17.82
C LEU A 710 -38.01 14.52 18.43
N SER A 711 -39.07 14.55 19.26
CA SER A 711 -39.62 13.37 19.94
C SER A 711 -39.99 12.21 19.01
N LYS A 712 -40.44 12.51 17.79
CA LYS A 712 -40.77 11.51 16.75
C LYS A 712 -39.54 10.92 16.03
N ALA A 713 -38.37 11.55 16.14
CA ALA A 713 -37.12 11.09 15.52
C ALA A 713 -36.45 9.98 16.36
N THR A 714 -37.19 8.90 16.63
CA THR A 714 -36.79 7.84 17.57
C THR A 714 -35.52 7.07 17.18
N ASN A 715 -35.10 7.14 15.92
CA ASN A 715 -33.85 6.54 15.43
C ASN A 715 -32.67 7.51 15.37
N LEU A 716 -32.82 8.76 15.82
CA LEU A 716 -31.80 9.79 15.71
C LEU A 716 -30.59 9.43 16.57
N ALA A 717 -29.44 9.28 15.90
CA ALA A 717 -28.19 8.83 16.51
C ALA A 717 -27.16 9.95 16.61
N VAL A 718 -27.16 10.89 15.66
CA VAL A 718 -26.18 11.97 15.60
C VAL A 718 -26.86 13.31 15.36
N ILE A 719 -26.53 14.29 16.21
CA ILE A 719 -26.88 15.70 16.04
C ILE A 719 -25.58 16.50 16.01
N ASP A 720 -25.30 17.17 14.88
CA ASP A 720 -24.14 18.05 14.69
C ASP A 720 -24.61 19.49 14.40
N LEU A 721 -24.41 20.37 15.38
CA LEU A 721 -24.78 21.78 15.40
C LEU A 721 -23.55 22.67 15.61
N ARG A 722 -22.35 22.18 15.28
CA ARG A 722 -21.12 22.96 15.47
C ARG A 722 -21.21 24.33 14.80
N LEU A 723 -20.74 25.37 15.48
CA LEU A 723 -20.70 26.75 15.00
C LEU A 723 -22.08 27.30 14.58
N CYS A 724 -23.17 26.81 15.17
CA CYS A 724 -24.48 27.45 15.11
C CYS A 724 -24.50 28.62 16.11
N THR A 725 -23.87 29.73 15.73
CA THR A 725 -23.57 30.84 16.64
C THR A 725 -24.80 31.48 17.27
N GLY A 726 -25.93 31.52 16.56
CA GLY A 726 -27.20 32.06 17.05
C GLY A 726 -28.04 31.13 17.93
N LEU A 727 -27.61 29.88 18.14
CA LEU A 727 -28.38 28.89 18.89
C LEU A 727 -28.39 29.26 20.38
N THR A 728 -29.56 29.63 20.92
CA THR A 728 -29.70 30.03 22.33
C THR A 728 -30.12 28.90 23.25
N SER A 729 -30.84 27.90 22.72
CA SER A 729 -31.36 26.78 23.50
C SER A 729 -31.55 25.51 22.67
N VAL A 730 -31.57 24.36 23.35
CA VAL A 730 -31.82 23.04 22.76
C VAL A 730 -33.16 22.54 23.29
N HIS A 731 -34.05 22.09 22.40
CA HIS A 731 -35.37 21.59 22.80
C HIS A 731 -35.26 20.34 23.70
N PRO A 732 -36.04 20.22 24.80
CA PRO A 732 -35.91 19.13 25.78
C PRO A 732 -36.07 17.71 25.20
N SER A 733 -36.79 17.57 24.09
CA SER A 733 -36.98 16.28 23.41
C SER A 733 -35.66 15.58 23.02
N VAL A 734 -34.58 16.33 22.83
CA VAL A 734 -33.23 15.77 22.55
C VAL A 734 -32.79 14.80 23.64
N PHE A 735 -33.18 15.07 24.90
CA PHE A 735 -32.84 14.24 26.05
C PHE A 735 -33.74 13.00 26.19
N SER A 736 -34.77 12.86 25.37
CA SER A 736 -35.65 11.67 25.33
C SER A 736 -35.27 10.68 24.22
N LEU A 737 -34.22 10.99 23.45
CA LEU A 737 -33.79 10.17 22.30
C LEU A 737 -32.92 8.98 22.75
N ASN A 738 -33.54 7.81 22.88
CA ASN A 738 -32.89 6.58 23.36
C ASN A 738 -31.80 5.98 22.45
N LYS A 739 -31.59 6.53 21.24
CA LYS A 739 -30.55 6.10 20.30
C LYS A 739 -29.50 7.18 20.02
N LEU A 740 -29.62 8.35 20.64
CA LEU A 740 -28.68 9.46 20.43
C LEU A 740 -27.32 9.08 21.00
N ASP A 741 -26.35 8.88 20.11
CA ASP A 741 -24.98 8.47 20.40
C ASP A 741 -24.04 9.69 20.48
N LYS A 742 -24.25 10.68 19.60
CA LYS A 742 -23.42 11.89 19.49
C LYS A 742 -24.28 13.16 19.46
N LEU A 743 -23.96 14.11 20.34
CA LEU A 743 -24.46 15.49 20.33
C LEU A 743 -23.28 16.47 20.31
N ASP A 744 -23.17 17.25 19.23
CA ASP A 744 -22.06 18.18 19.00
C ASP A 744 -22.60 19.61 18.87
N LEU A 745 -22.37 20.42 19.89
CA LEU A 745 -22.81 21.82 20.03
C LEU A 745 -21.61 22.78 20.03
N GLY A 746 -20.40 22.32 19.67
CA GLY A 746 -19.19 23.14 19.79
C GLY A 746 -19.29 24.47 19.00
N GLY A 747 -18.94 25.59 19.61
CA GLY A 747 -18.97 26.91 19.00
C GLY A 747 -20.35 27.56 18.91
N CYS A 748 -21.35 27.05 19.65
CA CYS A 748 -22.63 27.75 19.84
C CYS A 748 -22.46 28.87 20.87
N PHE A 749 -21.95 30.02 20.42
CA PHE A 749 -21.56 31.12 21.31
C PHE A 749 -22.70 31.71 22.15
N SER A 750 -23.94 31.66 21.65
CA SER A 750 -25.14 32.16 22.35
C SER A 750 -25.80 31.17 23.31
N LEU A 751 -25.30 29.93 23.40
CA LEU A 751 -25.87 28.90 24.26
C LEU A 751 -25.50 29.16 25.74
N THR A 752 -26.49 29.48 26.58
CA THR A 752 -26.27 29.89 27.97
C THR A 752 -26.35 28.77 28.99
N SER A 753 -27.17 27.75 28.73
CA SER A 753 -27.37 26.61 29.62
C SER A 753 -27.66 25.31 28.86
N LEU A 754 -27.21 24.18 29.41
CA LEU A 754 -27.60 22.85 28.97
C LEU A 754 -27.79 21.93 30.18
N ARG A 755 -29.05 21.69 30.56
CA ARG A 755 -29.41 20.94 31.77
C ARG A 755 -30.52 19.93 31.51
N THR A 756 -30.41 18.77 32.16
CA THR A 756 -31.47 17.75 32.18
C THR A 756 -31.38 16.91 33.46
N ASN A 757 -32.54 16.55 34.01
CA ASN A 757 -32.64 15.61 35.12
C ASN A 757 -32.76 14.14 34.63
N ILE A 758 -32.82 13.94 33.31
CA ILE A 758 -32.94 12.62 32.69
C ILE A 758 -31.55 12.01 32.55
N ARG A 759 -31.38 10.80 33.07
CA ARG A 759 -30.15 10.03 32.87
C ARG A 759 -30.16 9.37 31.48
N LEU A 760 -29.39 9.92 30.56
CA LEU A 760 -29.34 9.44 29.17
C LEU A 760 -28.68 8.06 29.11
N THR A 761 -29.25 7.13 28.32
CA THR A 761 -28.75 5.77 28.21
C THR A 761 -27.88 5.52 26.99
N SER A 762 -27.96 6.32 25.93
CA SER A 762 -27.25 6.07 24.67
C SER A 762 -26.08 7.02 24.39
N LEU A 763 -26.07 8.22 24.97
CA LEU A 763 -25.13 9.29 24.59
C LEU A 763 -23.69 8.95 24.98
N ARG A 764 -22.80 8.80 23.98
CA ARG A 764 -21.38 8.50 24.14
C ARG A 764 -20.47 9.70 23.93
N TYR A 765 -20.90 10.66 23.12
CA TYR A 765 -20.13 11.87 22.83
C TYR A 765 -20.98 13.12 23.04
N LEU A 766 -20.48 14.04 23.87
CA LEU A 766 -21.02 15.39 24.04
C LEU A 766 -19.89 16.41 23.88
N SER A 767 -20.05 17.37 22.97
CA SER A 767 -19.16 18.53 22.88
C SER A 767 -19.93 19.83 22.96
N LEU A 768 -19.46 20.73 23.81
CA LEU A 768 -19.86 22.13 23.99
C LEU A 768 -18.64 23.04 23.86
N ALA A 769 -17.59 22.57 23.18
CA ALA A 769 -16.32 23.28 23.08
C ALA A 769 -16.52 24.65 22.44
N GLY A 770 -16.05 25.73 23.05
CA GLY A 770 -16.23 27.09 22.54
C GLY A 770 -17.63 27.67 22.77
N CYS A 771 -18.51 27.05 23.58
CA CYS A 771 -19.73 27.70 24.04
C CYS A 771 -19.42 28.70 25.16
N ILE A 772 -18.90 29.88 24.80
CA ILE A 772 -18.33 30.85 25.76
C ILE A 772 -19.38 31.38 26.75
N ALA A 773 -20.64 31.57 26.32
CA ALA A 773 -21.73 32.02 27.20
C ALA A 773 -22.30 30.92 28.11
N LEU A 774 -21.85 29.67 27.97
CA LEU A 774 -22.36 28.53 28.73
C LEU A 774 -21.85 28.60 30.17
N ASN A 775 -22.76 28.91 31.10
CA ASN A 775 -22.44 29.03 32.53
C ASN A 775 -23.10 27.95 33.39
N ASP A 776 -24.16 27.30 32.90
CA ASP A 776 -24.90 26.24 33.60
C ASP A 776 -24.89 24.93 32.79
N PHE A 777 -24.37 23.86 33.39
CA PHE A 777 -24.23 22.54 32.75
C PHE A 777 -24.58 21.42 33.73
N SER A 778 -25.56 20.60 33.35
CA SER A 778 -25.92 19.38 34.08
C SER A 778 -26.49 18.34 33.12
N VAL A 779 -25.62 17.53 32.52
CA VAL A 779 -26.00 16.40 31.65
C VAL A 779 -25.26 15.15 32.11
N ILE A 780 -26.00 14.06 32.30
CA ILE A 780 -25.45 12.78 32.76
C ILE A 780 -25.86 11.69 31.78
N SER A 781 -24.90 10.85 31.39
CA SER A 781 -25.20 9.60 30.67
C SER A 781 -24.49 8.38 31.26
N THR A 782 -25.14 7.22 31.21
CA THR A 782 -24.53 5.93 31.58
C THR A 782 -23.47 5.44 30.59
N ASN A 783 -23.48 5.96 29.36
CA ASN A 783 -22.64 5.51 28.26
C ASN A 783 -21.66 6.57 27.74
N MET A 784 -21.56 7.73 28.40
CA MET A 784 -20.64 8.80 28.01
C MET A 784 -19.20 8.29 27.96
N ILE A 785 -18.52 8.48 26.83
CA ILE A 785 -17.09 8.16 26.62
C ILE A 785 -16.27 9.43 26.54
N LYS A 786 -16.79 10.47 25.85
CA LYS A 786 -16.11 11.75 25.70
C LYS A 786 -17.04 12.92 26.02
N LEU A 787 -16.60 13.75 26.95
CA LEU A 787 -17.21 15.03 27.30
C LEU A 787 -16.21 16.15 27.01
N ASN A 788 -16.55 17.05 26.11
CA ASN A 788 -15.74 18.22 25.79
C ASN A 788 -16.48 19.51 26.19
N LEU A 789 -15.89 20.24 27.13
CA LEU A 789 -16.32 21.52 27.70
C LEU A 789 -15.21 22.60 27.57
N GLU A 790 -14.28 22.43 26.63
CA GLU A 790 -13.19 23.39 26.40
C GLU A 790 -13.73 24.78 26.03
N HIS A 791 -13.05 25.85 26.42
CA HIS A 791 -13.44 27.23 26.10
C HIS A 791 -14.89 27.59 26.49
N THR A 792 -15.39 27.07 27.62
CA THR A 792 -16.72 27.37 28.17
C THR A 792 -16.67 28.29 29.39
N GLY A 793 -17.76 29.02 29.66
CA GLY A 793 -17.96 29.87 30.84
C GLY A 793 -18.17 29.11 32.17
N ILE A 794 -18.12 27.77 32.14
CA ILE A 794 -18.48 26.92 33.29
C ILE A 794 -17.50 27.13 34.45
N LYS A 795 -18.04 27.46 35.62
CA LYS A 795 -17.26 27.70 36.84
C LYS A 795 -17.07 26.46 37.72
N GLN A 796 -17.97 25.49 37.62
CA GLN A 796 -17.95 24.26 38.41
C GLN A 796 -18.64 23.12 37.65
N LEU A 797 -18.21 21.89 37.88
CA LEU A 797 -18.91 20.70 37.41
C LEU A 797 -19.86 20.17 38.50
N PRO A 798 -21.02 19.59 38.13
CA PRO A 798 -21.91 18.97 39.10
C PRO A 798 -21.26 17.73 39.74
N SER A 799 -21.54 17.48 41.01
CA SER A 799 -21.04 16.28 41.72
C SER A 799 -21.49 14.97 41.08
N SER A 800 -22.61 14.99 40.35
CA SER A 800 -23.12 13.88 39.57
C SER A 800 -22.22 13.43 38.41
N ILE A 801 -21.18 14.20 38.04
CA ILE A 801 -20.19 13.81 37.04
C ILE A 801 -19.58 12.43 37.35
N GLY A 802 -19.36 12.12 38.63
CA GLY A 802 -18.80 10.85 39.09
C GLY A 802 -19.68 9.62 38.78
N LEU A 803 -20.93 9.81 38.35
CA LEU A 803 -21.82 8.73 37.90
C LEU A 803 -21.53 8.25 36.46
N GLN A 804 -20.66 8.95 35.73
CA GLN A 804 -20.28 8.63 34.35
C GLN A 804 -19.12 7.63 34.29
N THR A 805 -19.33 6.42 34.84
CA THR A 805 -18.28 5.40 35.00
C THR A 805 -17.65 4.90 33.69
N LYS A 806 -18.23 5.21 32.53
CA LYS A 806 -17.68 4.90 31.21
C LYS A 806 -16.88 6.02 30.55
N LEU A 807 -16.79 7.19 31.19
CA LEU A 807 -16.09 8.36 30.64
C LEU A 807 -14.60 8.08 30.54
N GLU A 808 -14.04 8.21 29.33
CA GLU A 808 -12.61 7.99 29.05
C GLU A 808 -11.87 9.31 28.83
N LYS A 809 -12.55 10.34 28.30
CA LYS A 809 -11.95 11.65 28.00
C LYS A 809 -12.83 12.78 28.55
N LEU A 810 -12.23 13.60 29.43
CA LEU A 810 -12.83 14.84 29.94
C LEU A 810 -11.94 16.01 29.54
N LEU A 811 -12.46 16.88 28.67
CA LEU A 811 -11.74 18.05 28.16
C LEU A 811 -12.40 19.32 28.73
N LEU A 812 -11.62 20.13 29.43
CA LEU A 812 -12.03 21.35 30.14
C LEU A 812 -11.10 22.52 29.83
N ALA A 813 -10.14 22.36 28.92
CA ALA A 813 -9.14 23.36 28.64
C ALA A 813 -9.72 24.74 28.37
N HIS A 814 -9.05 25.80 28.82
CA HIS A 814 -9.49 27.18 28.66
C HIS A 814 -10.88 27.49 29.25
N SER A 815 -11.42 26.65 30.15
CA SER A 815 -12.66 26.96 30.88
C SER A 815 -12.40 27.83 32.11
N TYR A 816 -13.47 28.39 32.67
CA TYR A 816 -13.43 29.20 33.90
C TYR A 816 -13.62 28.36 35.17
N ILE A 817 -13.30 27.06 35.11
CA ILE A 817 -13.51 26.16 36.22
C ILE A 817 -12.61 26.51 37.41
N LYS A 818 -13.22 26.66 38.59
CA LYS A 818 -12.51 27.02 39.82
C LYS A 818 -12.06 25.81 40.62
N LYS A 819 -12.90 24.79 40.67
CA LYS A 819 -12.67 23.54 41.42
C LYS A 819 -13.26 22.35 40.66
N LEU A 820 -12.55 21.23 40.69
CA LEU A 820 -13.09 19.95 40.26
C LEU A 820 -13.82 19.27 41.43
N PRO A 821 -14.96 18.57 41.19
CA PRO A 821 -15.69 17.89 42.24
C PRO A 821 -14.92 16.66 42.75
N GLN A 822 -15.01 16.38 44.06
CA GLN A 822 -14.37 15.21 44.68
C GLN A 822 -14.82 13.86 44.09
N SER A 823 -16.00 13.82 43.49
CA SER A 823 -16.54 12.63 42.83
C SER A 823 -15.82 12.26 41.52
N ILE A 824 -14.89 13.09 41.01
CA ILE A 824 -14.11 12.80 39.80
C ILE A 824 -13.29 11.50 39.94
N LYS A 825 -12.88 11.14 41.15
CA LYS A 825 -12.18 9.88 41.44
C LYS A 825 -13.00 8.62 41.15
N HIS A 826 -14.32 8.74 41.06
CA HIS A 826 -15.22 7.62 40.74
C HIS A 826 -15.31 7.34 39.23
N LEU A 827 -14.67 8.16 38.38
CA LEU A 827 -14.59 7.94 36.94
C LEU A 827 -13.59 6.83 36.59
N SER A 828 -13.95 5.58 36.90
CA SER A 828 -13.06 4.41 36.86
C SER A 828 -12.48 4.04 35.50
N ARG A 829 -12.95 4.67 34.40
CA ARG A 829 -12.40 4.50 33.04
C ARG A 829 -11.75 5.75 32.47
N LEU A 830 -11.66 6.84 33.24
CA LEU A 830 -11.08 8.09 32.75
C LEU A 830 -9.61 7.86 32.45
N GLN A 831 -9.21 8.06 31.19
CA GLN A 831 -7.83 7.90 30.72
C GLN A 831 -7.19 9.25 30.41
N HIS A 832 -7.97 10.26 30.05
CA HIS A 832 -7.47 11.57 29.64
C HIS A 832 -8.28 12.69 30.30
N LEU A 833 -7.60 13.52 31.07
CA LEU A 833 -8.12 14.74 31.68
C LEU A 833 -7.30 15.92 31.17
N ASP A 834 -7.96 16.83 30.48
CA ASP A 834 -7.35 18.07 30.01
C ASP A 834 -8.00 19.26 30.72
N VAL A 835 -7.22 19.97 31.52
CA VAL A 835 -7.57 21.23 32.19
C VAL A 835 -6.57 22.34 31.84
N HIS A 836 -5.84 22.23 30.73
CA HIS A 836 -4.83 23.22 30.38
C HIS A 836 -5.46 24.60 30.20
N HIS A 837 -4.76 25.64 30.65
CA HIS A 837 -5.21 27.03 30.64
C HIS A 837 -6.54 27.30 31.38
N CYS A 838 -6.95 26.44 32.32
CA CYS A 838 -7.96 26.76 33.33
C CYS A 838 -7.37 27.73 34.37
N ARG A 839 -7.32 29.01 34.02
CA ARG A 839 -6.58 30.03 34.80
C ARG A 839 -7.14 30.28 36.20
N GLU A 840 -8.40 29.95 36.47
CA GLU A 840 -9.05 30.10 37.78
C GLU A 840 -9.04 28.81 38.62
N LEU A 841 -8.52 27.70 38.09
CA LEU A 841 -8.48 26.42 38.80
C LEU A 841 -7.54 26.51 40.00
N GLN A 842 -8.09 26.34 41.21
CA GLN A 842 -7.34 26.47 42.48
C GLN A 842 -6.81 25.12 42.99
N SER A 843 -7.54 24.03 42.74
CA SER A 843 -7.19 22.72 43.25
C SER A 843 -7.57 21.57 42.32
N ILE A 844 -6.75 20.52 42.32
CA ILE A 844 -7.03 19.23 41.69
C ILE A 844 -7.21 18.18 42.80
N PRO A 845 -8.41 17.59 42.97
CA PRO A 845 -8.64 16.53 43.96
C PRO A 845 -8.01 15.21 43.50
N GLU A 846 -8.14 14.18 44.34
CA GLU A 846 -7.73 12.82 43.98
C GLU A 846 -8.36 12.39 42.64
N LEU A 847 -7.53 11.87 41.73
CA LEU A 847 -7.93 11.44 40.38
C LEU A 847 -8.00 9.91 40.30
N PRO A 848 -8.82 9.34 39.39
CA PRO A 848 -8.93 7.89 39.27
C PRO A 848 -7.61 7.25 38.80
N SER A 849 -7.30 6.05 39.29
CA SER A 849 -6.07 5.31 38.94
C SER A 849 -5.98 4.92 37.46
N SER A 850 -7.11 4.88 36.74
CA SER A 850 -7.17 4.64 35.29
C SER A 850 -6.56 5.75 34.45
N LEU A 851 -6.31 6.92 35.03
CA LEU A 851 -5.85 8.11 34.31
C LEU A 851 -4.44 7.87 33.75
N LYS A 852 -4.30 8.04 32.43
CA LYS A 852 -3.04 7.94 31.69
C LYS A 852 -2.45 9.30 31.37
N THR A 853 -3.31 10.27 31.08
CA THR A 853 -2.90 11.61 30.67
C THR A 853 -3.60 12.68 31.51
N LEU A 854 -2.79 13.58 32.08
CA LEU A 854 -3.23 14.80 32.75
C LEU A 854 -2.49 15.99 32.14
N ASP A 855 -3.23 16.92 31.54
CA ASP A 855 -2.67 18.21 31.16
C ASP A 855 -3.28 19.34 32.00
N ALA A 856 -2.46 19.95 32.85
CA ALA A 856 -2.82 21.11 33.67
C ALA A 856 -1.94 22.33 33.32
N SER A 857 -1.36 22.35 32.13
CA SER A 857 -0.47 23.41 31.67
C SER A 857 -1.15 24.77 31.67
N GLY A 858 -0.55 25.76 32.32
CA GLY A 858 -1.01 27.14 32.34
C GLY A 858 -2.17 27.40 33.32
N CYS A 859 -2.41 26.49 34.26
CA CYS A 859 -3.28 26.71 35.42
C CYS A 859 -2.57 27.60 36.46
N VAL A 860 -2.48 28.90 36.17
CA VAL A 860 -1.68 29.86 36.97
C VAL A 860 -2.20 30.09 38.40
N SER A 861 -3.45 29.72 38.70
CA SER A 861 -4.03 29.82 40.05
C SER A 861 -4.01 28.50 40.82
N LEU A 862 -3.41 27.44 40.26
CA LEU A 862 -3.39 26.12 40.88
C LEU A 862 -2.46 26.12 42.09
N GLU A 863 -3.03 25.93 43.27
CA GLU A 863 -2.34 25.94 44.56
C GLU A 863 -2.09 24.52 45.06
N THR A 864 -3.10 23.64 44.97
CA THR A 864 -3.05 22.30 45.58
C THR A 864 -3.34 21.17 44.60
N VAL A 865 -2.60 20.07 44.71
CA VAL A 865 -2.83 18.81 43.98
C VAL A 865 -2.83 17.63 44.95
N ILE A 866 -3.91 16.85 44.95
CA ILE A 866 -4.08 15.72 45.88
C ILE A 866 -3.84 14.40 45.14
N PHE A 867 -2.93 13.59 45.67
CA PHE A 867 -2.69 12.20 45.24
C PHE A 867 -3.17 11.21 46.33
N PRO A 868 -3.35 9.92 46.01
CA PRO A 868 -3.62 8.90 47.02
C PRO A 868 -2.59 8.91 48.15
N SER A 869 -3.06 8.73 49.39
CA SER A 869 -2.25 8.91 50.61
C SER A 869 -1.21 7.81 50.82
N THR A 870 -1.32 6.69 50.11
CA THR A 870 -0.37 5.57 50.20
C THR A 870 0.35 5.32 48.88
N ALA A 871 1.65 5.01 48.96
CA ALA A 871 2.44 4.64 47.77
C ALA A 871 1.88 3.38 47.07
N ILE A 872 1.23 2.47 47.82
CA ILE A 872 0.58 1.28 47.28
C ILE A 872 -0.60 1.65 46.36
N GLU A 873 -1.37 2.68 46.69
CA GLU A 873 -2.46 3.15 45.84
C GLU A 873 -1.94 3.89 44.61
N GLN A 874 -0.89 4.71 44.77
CA GLN A 874 -0.21 5.36 43.65
C GLN A 874 0.44 4.35 42.70
N GLN A 875 0.89 3.19 43.19
CA GLN A 875 1.42 2.10 42.35
C GLN A 875 0.37 1.51 41.40
N LYS A 876 -0.93 1.60 41.74
CA LYS A 876 -2.01 1.13 40.86
C LYS A 876 -2.24 2.06 39.67
N GLU A 877 -1.65 3.24 39.67
CA GLU A 877 -1.72 4.19 38.57
C GLU A 877 -0.82 3.77 37.41
N ASN A 878 -1.16 4.25 36.20
CA ASN A 878 -0.36 4.02 35.01
C ASN A 878 -0.34 5.29 34.15
N LYS A 879 0.07 6.40 34.77
CA LYS A 879 0.16 7.71 34.10
C LYS A 879 1.35 7.72 33.16
N THR A 880 1.09 8.01 31.89
CA THR A 880 2.11 8.08 30.83
C THR A 880 2.46 9.51 30.42
N LYS A 881 1.55 10.48 30.60
CA LYS A 881 1.80 11.90 30.30
C LYS A 881 1.17 12.80 31.35
N VAL A 882 1.98 13.54 32.10
CA VAL A 882 1.50 14.50 33.10
C VAL A 882 2.22 15.83 32.93
N THR A 883 1.49 16.92 32.79
CA THR A 883 2.08 18.25 32.53
C THR A 883 1.48 19.35 33.40
N PHE A 884 2.35 20.08 34.09
CA PHE A 884 2.05 21.24 34.94
C PHE A 884 2.87 22.46 34.50
N TRP A 885 3.00 22.69 33.19
CA TRP A 885 3.72 23.87 32.68
C TRP A 885 3.12 25.16 33.26
N ASN A 886 3.94 26.09 33.73
CA ASN A 886 3.53 27.40 34.23
C ASN A 886 2.48 27.36 35.37
N CYS A 887 2.45 26.30 36.18
CA CYS A 887 1.63 26.21 37.40
C CYS A 887 2.37 26.84 38.61
N LEU A 888 2.53 28.17 38.58
CA LEU A 888 3.48 28.89 39.43
C LEU A 888 3.07 29.03 40.91
N LYS A 889 1.83 28.70 41.26
CA LYS A 889 1.29 28.85 42.62
C LYS A 889 1.22 27.54 43.42
N LEU A 890 1.73 26.44 42.86
CA LEU A 890 1.75 25.16 43.56
C LEU A 890 2.53 25.29 44.87
N ASP A 891 1.92 24.86 45.97
CA ASP A 891 2.59 24.83 47.26
C ASP A 891 3.68 23.75 47.32
N GLN A 892 4.55 23.85 48.33
CA GLN A 892 5.71 22.98 48.45
C GLN A 892 5.32 21.50 48.67
N ASP A 893 4.20 21.25 49.36
CA ASP A 893 3.72 19.90 49.62
C ASP A 893 3.17 19.25 48.35
N SER A 894 2.48 20.02 47.51
CA SER A 894 2.01 19.60 46.18
C SER A 894 3.17 19.33 45.24
N LEU A 895 4.22 20.15 45.23
CA LEU A 895 5.43 19.90 44.42
C LEU A 895 6.12 18.59 44.83
N LYS A 896 6.28 18.34 46.14
CA LYS A 896 6.82 17.06 46.65
C LYS A 896 5.93 15.88 46.28
N ALA A 897 4.61 16.03 46.36
CA ALA A 897 3.67 14.98 45.99
C ALA A 897 3.71 14.67 44.49
N ILE A 898 3.82 15.69 43.64
CA ILE A 898 4.00 15.55 42.18
C ILE A 898 5.32 14.82 41.88
N GLU A 899 6.42 15.19 42.55
CA GLU A 899 7.72 14.55 42.36
C GLU A 899 7.69 13.06 42.73
N LEU A 900 7.08 12.71 43.88
CA LEU A 900 6.90 11.32 44.29
C LEU A 900 6.04 10.54 43.29
N ASN A 901 4.92 11.13 42.84
CA ASN A 901 4.06 10.50 41.85
C ASN A 901 4.77 10.29 40.50
N ALA A 902 5.60 11.26 40.09
CA ALA A 902 6.45 11.17 38.90
C ALA A 902 7.46 10.03 39.05
N GLN A 903 8.14 9.92 40.19
CA GLN A 903 9.09 8.83 40.44
C GLN A 903 8.40 7.46 40.32
N ILE A 904 7.26 7.25 40.99
CA ILE A 904 6.51 5.98 40.96
C ILE A 904 6.08 5.63 39.54
N ASN A 905 5.42 6.55 38.82
CA ASN A 905 4.88 6.27 37.49
C ASN A 905 6.00 6.11 36.43
N MET A 906 7.09 6.88 36.52
CA MET A 906 8.24 6.74 35.61
C MET A 906 8.96 5.40 35.82
N MET A 907 9.11 4.95 37.07
CA MET A 907 9.66 3.62 37.40
C MET A 907 8.75 2.49 36.87
N ASN A 908 7.43 2.59 37.09
CA ASN A 908 6.45 1.65 36.55
C ASN A 908 6.47 1.61 35.02
N PHE A 909 6.55 2.77 34.36
CA PHE A 909 6.61 2.86 32.90
C PHE A 909 7.86 2.17 32.35
N ALA A 910 9.03 2.47 32.92
CA ALA A 910 10.31 1.86 32.57
C ALA A 910 10.27 0.32 32.71
N TYR A 911 9.67 -0.19 33.78
CA TYR A 911 9.52 -1.64 33.98
C TYR A 911 8.58 -2.29 32.95
N ASN A 912 7.34 -1.77 32.83
CA ASN A 912 6.29 -2.42 32.03
C ASN A 912 6.59 -2.41 30.52
N HIS A 913 7.20 -1.35 29.98
CA HIS A 913 7.33 -1.14 28.54
C HIS A 913 8.71 -1.52 27.96
N HIS A 914 9.71 -1.74 28.80
CA HIS A 914 11.06 -2.15 28.39
C HIS A 914 11.50 -3.48 28.94
N ILE A 915 11.14 -3.81 30.18
CA ILE A 915 11.67 -4.97 30.89
C ILE A 915 10.69 -6.17 30.78
N ALA A 916 9.38 -5.93 30.64
CA ALA A 916 8.36 -6.97 30.81
C ALA A 916 7.74 -7.59 29.52
N THR A 917 8.02 -7.12 28.29
CA THR A 917 7.31 -7.65 27.10
C THR A 917 8.17 -8.04 25.89
N SER A 918 8.11 -9.34 25.59
CA SER A 918 8.22 -9.99 24.30
C SER A 918 7.04 -9.60 23.38
N GLY A 919 7.33 -9.25 22.12
CA GLY A 919 6.42 -9.40 20.98
C GLY A 919 5.15 -8.55 20.96
N ASP A 920 5.26 -7.27 20.58
CA ASP A 920 4.35 -6.64 19.61
C ASP A 920 4.89 -5.25 19.20
N GLN A 921 4.87 -4.96 17.90
CA GLN A 921 5.18 -3.64 17.34
C GLN A 921 3.87 -2.90 17.12
N ASP A 922 3.69 -1.75 17.78
CA ASP A 922 2.50 -0.91 17.63
C ASP A 922 2.89 0.58 17.49
N TYR A 923 2.39 1.22 16.44
CA TYR A 923 2.82 2.51 15.89
C TYR A 923 2.13 3.76 16.48
N ASP A 924 1.65 3.69 17.72
CA ASP A 924 0.67 4.68 18.21
C ASP A 924 1.13 5.36 19.51
N GLY A 925 2.21 6.16 19.49
CA GLY A 925 2.63 7.06 20.59
C GLY A 925 2.88 6.44 21.98
N LYS A 926 2.70 5.13 22.16
CA LYS A 926 2.77 4.38 23.42
C LYS A 926 4.19 4.07 23.90
N GLY A 927 5.22 4.51 23.17
CA GLY A 927 6.62 4.24 23.49
C GLY A 927 7.27 5.22 24.47
N LYS A 928 6.56 6.22 24.99
CA LYS A 928 7.14 7.32 25.77
C LYS A 928 6.32 7.69 27.01
N GLY A 929 6.98 7.72 28.16
CA GLY A 929 6.47 8.29 29.42
C GLY A 929 7.01 9.71 29.63
N THR A 930 6.19 10.64 30.11
CA THR A 930 6.57 12.06 30.28
C THR A 930 5.91 12.69 31.49
N TYR A 931 6.71 13.39 32.30
CA TYR A 931 6.27 14.26 33.39
C TYR A 931 6.90 15.64 33.24
N VAL A 932 6.10 16.70 33.41
CA VAL A 932 6.60 18.08 33.49
C VAL A 932 5.97 18.80 34.66
N TYR A 933 6.78 19.46 35.48
CA TYR A 933 6.32 20.28 36.60
C TYR A 933 7.31 21.41 36.92
N PRO A 934 6.89 22.48 37.63
CA PRO A 934 7.77 23.57 38.02
C PRO A 934 8.90 23.09 38.94
N GLY A 935 10.14 23.49 38.64
CA GLY A 935 11.31 23.11 39.43
C GLY A 935 12.62 23.47 38.73
N SER A 936 13.64 23.84 39.51
CA SER A 936 14.92 24.37 39.02
C SER A 936 16.12 23.44 39.23
N SER A 937 15.91 22.28 39.84
CA SER A 937 16.96 21.30 40.14
C SER A 937 16.58 19.91 39.63
N VAL A 938 17.60 19.13 39.27
CA VAL A 938 17.44 17.73 38.90
C VAL A 938 16.96 16.93 40.13
N PRO A 939 15.88 16.13 40.05
CA PRO A 939 15.34 15.37 41.17
C PRO A 939 16.38 14.51 41.89
N GLU A 940 16.28 14.44 43.22
CA GLU A 940 17.36 13.85 44.02
C GLU A 940 17.53 12.34 43.83
N TRP A 941 16.45 11.65 43.45
CA TRP A 941 16.43 10.20 43.25
C TRP A 941 17.10 9.72 41.95
N LEU A 942 17.48 10.61 41.03
CA LEU A 942 18.20 10.24 39.81
C LEU A 942 19.67 9.93 40.11
N VAL A 943 20.22 8.88 39.52
CA VAL A 943 21.57 8.39 39.87
C VAL A 943 22.68 9.33 39.36
N TYR A 944 22.62 9.75 38.11
CA TYR A 944 23.62 10.63 37.50
C TYR A 944 23.02 12.00 37.25
N LYS A 945 23.73 13.07 37.63
CA LYS A 945 23.28 14.45 37.47
C LYS A 945 24.46 15.35 37.09
N THR A 946 24.20 16.34 36.25
CA THR A 946 25.18 17.35 35.85
C THR A 946 24.48 18.67 35.55
N THR A 947 25.20 19.78 35.64
CA THR A 947 24.78 21.09 35.11
C THR A 947 25.37 21.38 33.73
N ARG A 948 26.26 20.51 33.23
CA ARG A 948 26.89 20.61 31.91
C ARG A 948 26.03 19.94 30.83
N ASP A 949 26.35 20.20 29.57
CA ASP A 949 25.73 19.55 28.40
C ASP A 949 26.30 18.15 28.10
N TYR A 950 27.22 17.64 28.93
CA TYR A 950 27.79 16.31 28.82
C TYR A 950 27.98 15.63 30.19
N MET A 951 27.94 14.29 30.21
CA MET A 951 28.23 13.47 31.38
C MET A 951 28.66 12.04 31.00
N THR A 952 29.50 11.44 31.84
CA THR A 952 29.90 10.03 31.70
C THR A 952 29.09 9.18 32.68
N ILE A 953 28.43 8.14 32.17
CA ILE A 953 27.70 7.16 32.97
C ILE A 953 28.52 5.87 33.04
N ASP A 954 28.85 5.44 34.24
CA ASP A 954 29.52 4.16 34.50
C ASP A 954 28.47 3.06 34.77
N LEU A 955 28.42 2.01 33.96
CA LEU A 955 27.47 0.89 34.09
C LEU A 955 28.16 -0.43 34.46
N THR A 956 29.38 -0.39 35.00
CA THR A 956 30.18 -1.57 35.39
C THR A 956 29.48 -2.51 36.38
N PHE A 957 28.51 -2.02 37.15
CA PHE A 957 27.71 -2.79 38.11
C PHE A 957 26.47 -3.47 37.50
N VAL A 958 26.23 -3.34 36.19
CA VAL A 958 25.02 -3.85 35.54
C VAL A 958 25.32 -5.10 34.71
N ASN A 959 24.59 -6.19 34.95
CA ASN A 959 24.68 -7.40 34.12
C ASN A 959 24.24 -7.10 32.68
N HIS A 960 25.16 -7.28 31.72
CA HIS A 960 24.97 -6.98 30.28
C HIS A 960 23.94 -7.89 29.57
N THR A 961 23.36 -8.87 30.26
CA THR A 961 22.43 -9.85 29.67
C THR A 961 21.00 -9.33 29.53
N THR A 962 20.64 -8.21 30.16
CA THR A 962 19.29 -7.62 30.10
C THR A 962 19.31 -6.17 29.63
N PRO A 963 18.42 -5.76 28.71
CA PRO A 963 18.33 -4.38 28.24
C PRO A 963 17.89 -3.45 29.39
N LEU A 964 18.49 -2.25 29.45
CA LEU A 964 18.16 -1.23 30.44
C LEU A 964 17.11 -0.26 29.92
N ALA A 965 16.22 0.20 30.79
CA ALA A 965 15.42 1.38 30.53
C ALA A 965 16.16 2.63 31.05
N PHE A 966 16.14 3.73 30.31
CA PHE A 966 16.75 4.98 30.75
C PHE A 966 15.68 6.03 31.02
N ILE A 967 15.68 6.57 32.24
CA ILE A 967 14.91 7.75 32.60
C ILE A 967 15.82 8.96 32.50
N PHE A 968 15.42 9.94 31.70
CA PHE A 968 16.09 11.22 31.53
C PHE A 968 15.32 12.32 32.24
N CYS A 969 16.07 13.30 32.74
CA CYS A 969 15.58 14.54 33.29
C CYS A 969 16.30 15.71 32.62
N PHE A 970 15.56 16.74 32.25
CA PHE A 970 16.09 17.99 31.74
C PHE A 970 15.49 19.15 32.52
N ILE A 971 16.34 20.07 33.01
CA ILE A 971 15.88 21.32 33.60
C ILE A 971 15.77 22.35 32.48
N VAL A 972 14.52 22.57 32.07
CA VAL A 972 14.14 23.45 30.97
C VAL A 972 14.02 24.86 31.54
N PRO A 973 14.92 25.81 31.19
CA PRO A 973 14.82 27.16 31.70
C PRO A 973 13.60 27.93 31.16
N GLN A 974 13.38 29.10 31.76
CA GLN A 974 12.47 30.12 31.23
C GLN A 974 12.82 30.46 29.76
N VAL A 975 11.79 30.54 28.91
CA VAL A 975 11.93 30.91 27.50
C VAL A 975 10.79 31.83 27.08
N GLU A 976 11.13 32.99 26.54
CA GLU A 976 10.18 34.04 26.11
C GLU A 976 9.54 33.78 24.73
N SER A 977 10.14 32.91 23.91
CA SER A 977 9.76 32.73 22.49
C SER A 977 8.50 31.87 22.25
N HIS A 978 7.74 32.22 21.20
CA HIS A 978 6.65 31.43 20.63
C HIS A 978 7.17 30.28 19.75
N GLY A 979 7.34 29.09 20.33
CA GLY A 979 7.67 27.86 19.60
C GLY A 979 6.93 26.68 20.21
N PHE A 980 6.48 25.74 19.37
CA PHE A 980 5.61 24.64 19.82
C PHE A 980 6.39 23.42 20.33
N ASN A 981 7.63 23.24 19.88
CA ASN A 981 8.44 22.06 20.21
C ASN A 981 9.85 22.41 20.70
N LEU A 982 10.31 21.65 21.69
CA LEU A 982 11.71 21.53 22.10
C LEU A 982 12.24 20.18 21.62
N ILE A 983 13.44 20.16 21.06
CA ILE A 983 14.11 18.94 20.61
C ILE A 983 15.40 18.78 21.40
N PHE A 984 15.57 17.62 22.01
CA PHE A 984 16.78 17.23 22.73
C PHE A 984 17.53 16.22 21.85
N ASN A 985 18.70 16.60 21.34
CA ASN A 985 19.60 15.69 20.64
C ASN A 985 20.54 15.05 21.67
N ILE A 986 20.48 13.72 21.76
CA ILE A 986 21.25 12.92 22.72
C ILE A 986 22.20 12.04 21.93
N SER A 987 23.51 12.24 22.09
CA SER A 987 24.55 11.44 21.46
C SER A 987 25.35 10.66 22.48
N ALA A 988 25.66 9.39 22.18
CA ALA A 988 26.55 8.56 22.97
C ALA A 988 27.72 8.07 22.09
N GLY A 989 28.91 8.68 22.25
CA GLY A 989 30.11 8.40 21.44
C GLY A 989 30.08 8.99 20.01
N GLU A 990 30.85 8.39 19.09
CA GLU A 990 30.89 8.79 17.66
C GLU A 990 29.70 8.17 16.87
N GLY A 991 28.86 9.03 16.28
CA GLY A 991 27.73 8.61 15.44
C GLY A 991 26.52 9.55 15.51
N GLU A 992 25.41 9.12 14.90
CA GLU A 992 24.15 9.89 14.87
C GLU A 992 23.51 10.02 16.27
N SER A 993 22.97 11.21 16.57
CA SER A 993 22.25 11.51 17.82
C SER A 993 20.79 11.07 17.75
N TYR A 994 20.22 10.60 18.86
CA TYR A 994 18.80 10.34 18.98
C TYR A 994 18.04 11.61 19.41
N GLN A 995 16.90 11.89 18.78
CA GLN A 995 16.09 13.07 19.07
C GLN A 995 14.89 12.74 19.95
N VAL A 996 14.74 13.49 21.05
CA VAL A 996 13.53 13.48 21.88
C VAL A 996 12.81 14.81 21.73
N SER A 997 11.54 14.77 21.32
CA SER A 997 10.71 15.98 21.20
C SER A 997 9.84 16.21 22.43
N LEU A 998 9.66 17.46 22.84
CA LEU A 998 8.78 17.87 23.92
C LEU A 998 7.88 19.01 23.44
N ASP A 999 6.57 18.79 23.52
CA ASP A 999 5.58 19.85 23.32
C ASP A 999 5.71 20.84 24.50
N ARG A 1000 5.85 22.13 24.19
CA ARG A 1000 5.87 23.19 25.21
C ARG A 1000 4.73 24.19 24.97
N PRO A 1001 4.28 24.93 25.99
CA PRO A 1001 3.17 25.87 25.85
C PRO A 1001 3.49 27.01 24.85
N SER A 1002 2.50 27.42 24.07
CA SER A 1002 2.60 28.49 23.06
C SER A 1002 2.90 29.87 23.63
N ILE A 1003 2.54 30.10 24.90
CA ILE A 1003 2.76 31.33 25.65
C ILE A 1003 4.15 31.44 26.32
N GLY A 1004 5.07 30.54 25.97
CA GLY A 1004 6.41 30.49 26.55
C GLY A 1004 6.45 29.79 27.93
N ILE A 1005 7.66 29.60 28.43
CA ILE A 1005 7.94 28.95 29.72
C ILE A 1005 8.33 30.06 30.70
N LYS A 1006 7.58 30.21 31.80
CA LYS A 1006 7.68 31.37 32.72
C LYS A 1006 8.60 31.15 33.92
N SER A 1007 8.97 29.91 34.20
CA SER A 1007 9.89 29.52 35.27
C SER A 1007 10.69 28.30 34.82
N ASP A 1008 11.70 27.90 35.59
CA ASP A 1008 12.35 26.62 35.33
C ASP A 1008 11.36 25.46 35.56
N HIS A 1009 11.47 24.43 34.72
CA HIS A 1009 10.65 23.23 34.83
C HIS A 1009 11.51 21.97 34.76
N VAL A 1010 11.12 20.96 35.54
CA VAL A 1010 11.64 19.61 35.47
C VAL A 1010 10.89 18.87 34.36
N TYR A 1011 11.60 18.40 33.35
CA TYR A 1011 11.07 17.50 32.32
C TYR A 1011 11.68 16.10 32.49
N LEU A 1012 10.85 15.15 32.92
CA LEU A 1012 11.19 13.73 32.99
C LEU A 1012 10.66 12.99 31.77
N THR A 1013 11.48 12.11 31.20
CA THR A 1013 11.09 11.27 30.05
C THR A 1013 11.73 9.90 30.09
N CYS A 1014 10.98 8.90 29.65
CA CYS A 1014 11.47 7.54 29.42
C CYS A 1014 10.95 7.12 28.05
N ASP A 1015 11.85 7.00 27.08
CA ASP A 1015 11.51 6.75 25.68
C ASP A 1015 12.06 5.40 25.23
N ARG A 1016 11.23 4.65 24.49
CA ARG A 1016 11.57 3.31 24.03
C ARG A 1016 12.69 3.29 23.01
N GLY A 1017 12.64 4.17 22.02
CA GLY A 1017 13.69 4.25 21.02
C GLY A 1017 15.00 4.78 21.61
N LEU A 1018 14.95 5.76 22.52
CA LEU A 1018 16.15 6.28 23.18
C LEU A 1018 16.87 5.19 24.00
N SER A 1019 16.11 4.40 24.77
CA SER A 1019 16.72 3.33 25.57
C SER A 1019 17.30 2.23 24.66
N ASN A 1020 16.63 1.88 23.56
CA ASN A 1020 17.16 0.94 22.57
C ASN A 1020 18.45 1.47 21.90
N TYR A 1021 18.48 2.76 21.56
CA TYR A 1021 19.66 3.43 21.02
C TYR A 1021 20.83 3.32 22.00
N LEU A 1022 20.64 3.67 23.28
CA LEU A 1022 21.70 3.57 24.29
C LEU A 1022 22.14 2.11 24.53
N ASN A 1023 21.20 1.16 24.64
CA ASN A 1023 21.52 -0.27 24.75
C ASN A 1023 22.33 -0.80 23.55
N SER A 1024 22.09 -0.30 22.34
CA SER A 1024 22.88 -0.68 21.16
C SER A 1024 24.34 -0.24 21.25
N ARG A 1025 24.61 0.90 21.91
CA ARG A 1025 25.95 1.45 22.14
C ARG A 1025 26.68 0.76 23.30
N LEU A 1026 25.94 0.13 24.22
CA LEU A 1026 26.49 -0.61 25.36
C LEU A 1026 27.12 -1.97 25.01
N LYS A 1027 26.90 -2.52 23.81
CA LYS A 1027 27.39 -3.85 23.43
C LYS A 1027 28.93 -4.01 23.50
N HIS A 1028 29.67 -2.91 23.59
CA HIS A 1028 31.14 -2.89 23.57
C HIS A 1028 31.78 -2.01 24.66
N LEU A 1029 31.00 -1.37 25.55
CA LEU A 1029 31.50 -0.36 26.49
C LEU A 1029 30.89 -0.52 27.89
N SER A 1030 31.72 -0.35 28.94
CA SER A 1030 31.27 -0.29 30.35
C SER A 1030 30.94 1.12 30.82
N LYS A 1031 31.28 2.14 30.03
CA LYS A 1031 30.99 3.56 30.27
C LYS A 1031 30.37 4.20 29.02
N LEU A 1032 29.41 5.10 29.22
CA LEU A 1032 28.81 5.89 28.15
C LEU A 1032 29.06 7.39 28.37
N ASP A 1033 29.71 8.03 27.42
CA ASP A 1033 29.80 9.49 27.36
C ASP A 1033 28.59 10.04 26.62
N ILE A 1034 27.68 10.66 27.37
CA ILE A 1034 26.43 11.22 26.86
C ILE A 1034 26.58 12.73 26.73
N LYS A 1035 26.31 13.26 25.54
CA LYS A 1035 26.17 14.69 25.27
C LYS A 1035 24.72 15.00 24.88
N VAL A 1036 24.18 16.08 25.45
CA VAL A 1036 22.81 16.54 25.24
C VAL A 1036 22.84 17.97 24.74
N THR A 1037 22.23 18.22 23.58
CA THR A 1037 21.96 19.57 23.11
C THR A 1037 20.46 19.77 22.98
N ALA A 1038 19.95 20.92 23.39
CA ALA A 1038 18.54 21.27 23.23
C ALA A 1038 18.39 22.38 22.20
N VAL A 1039 17.35 22.26 21.38
CA VAL A 1039 17.01 23.28 20.39
C VAL A 1039 15.52 23.59 20.44
N SER A 1040 15.19 24.84 20.17
CA SER A 1040 13.81 25.31 20.08
C SER A 1040 13.45 25.60 18.63
N GLN A 1041 12.35 25.01 18.15
CA GLN A 1041 11.81 25.26 16.81
C GLN A 1041 10.68 26.30 16.87
N THR A 1042 10.77 27.33 16.03
CA THR A 1042 9.74 28.36 15.88
C THR A 1042 8.89 28.14 14.61
N PRO A 1043 7.58 28.48 14.65
CA PRO A 1043 6.64 28.13 13.59
C PRO A 1043 6.79 28.91 12.28
N THR A 1044 7.44 30.08 12.29
CA THR A 1044 7.36 31.01 11.16
C THR A 1044 8.55 30.99 10.20
N ASN A 1045 9.65 30.28 10.47
CA ASN A 1045 10.80 30.21 9.52
C ASN A 1045 11.78 29.03 9.72
N GLY A 1046 11.49 28.04 10.56
CA GLY A 1046 12.44 26.93 10.80
C GLY A 1046 13.75 27.38 11.46
N GLN A 1047 13.82 28.60 12.02
CA GLN A 1047 14.95 29.03 12.84
C GLN A 1047 15.03 28.16 14.09
N VAL A 1048 16.14 27.45 14.20
CA VAL A 1048 16.50 26.57 15.32
C VAL A 1048 17.41 27.36 16.25
N SER A 1049 16.91 27.76 17.43
CA SER A 1049 17.76 28.39 18.46
C SER A 1049 18.29 27.31 19.39
N LEU A 1050 19.60 27.29 19.61
CA LEU A 1050 20.22 26.51 20.69
C LEU A 1050 19.68 27.00 22.04
N MET A 1051 19.36 26.06 22.90
CA MET A 1051 18.84 26.27 24.24
C MET A 1051 19.81 25.64 25.25
N LEU A 1052 20.33 26.46 26.17
CA LEU A 1052 21.20 25.97 27.24
C LEU A 1052 20.34 25.36 28.35
N LEU A 1053 20.51 24.08 28.63
CA LEU A 1053 19.85 23.41 29.75
C LEU A 1053 20.53 23.77 31.06
N LYS A 1054 19.74 23.88 32.14
CA LYS A 1054 20.28 24.19 33.49
C LYS A 1054 20.75 22.95 34.25
N GLY A 1055 20.32 21.78 33.80
CA GLY A 1055 20.67 20.50 34.40
C GLY A 1055 20.18 19.32 33.58
N VAL A 1056 20.95 18.24 33.63
CA VAL A 1056 20.63 16.96 33.01
C VAL A 1056 20.78 15.86 34.06
N GLY A 1057 19.76 15.01 34.16
CA GLY A 1057 19.76 13.85 35.05
C GLY A 1057 19.45 12.56 34.28
N ILE A 1058 20.09 11.46 34.66
CA ILE A 1058 19.90 10.16 34.02
C ILE A 1058 19.87 9.07 35.08
N SER A 1059 18.92 8.14 34.97
CA SER A 1059 18.89 6.91 35.77
C SER A 1059 18.70 5.69 34.87
N PRO A 1060 19.69 4.79 34.77
CA PRO A 1060 19.51 3.47 34.18
C PRO A 1060 18.68 2.61 35.15
N ILE A 1061 17.67 1.91 34.63
CA ILE A 1061 16.75 1.08 35.40
C ILE A 1061 16.81 -0.36 34.87
N ASN A 1062 17.13 -1.29 35.77
CA ASN A 1062 17.02 -2.73 35.56
C ASN A 1062 15.94 -3.34 36.47
N PHE A 1063 15.71 -4.65 36.29
CA PHE A 1063 14.73 -5.41 37.06
C PHE A 1063 14.96 -5.34 38.59
N SER A 1064 16.22 -5.48 39.02
CA SER A 1064 16.58 -5.48 40.44
C SER A 1064 16.37 -4.11 41.11
N GLN A 1065 16.75 -3.03 40.42
CA GLN A 1065 16.56 -1.66 40.89
C GLN A 1065 15.07 -1.33 41.02
N TYR A 1066 14.26 -1.73 40.04
CA TYR A 1066 12.81 -1.57 40.14
C TYR A 1066 12.23 -2.35 41.33
N LEU A 1067 12.61 -3.63 41.52
CA LEU A 1067 12.12 -4.41 42.66
C LEU A 1067 12.55 -3.81 44.02
N SER A 1068 13.79 -3.35 44.13
CA SER A 1068 14.29 -2.68 45.33
C SER A 1068 13.48 -1.42 45.63
N PHE A 1069 13.23 -0.59 44.62
CA PHE A 1069 12.34 0.58 44.73
C PHE A 1069 10.95 0.19 45.21
N ILE A 1070 10.32 -0.84 44.61
CA ILE A 1070 9.00 -1.31 45.02
C ILE A 1070 8.98 -1.84 46.46
N GLN A 1071 10.03 -2.50 46.93
CA GLN A 1071 10.14 -2.95 48.32
C GLN A 1071 10.25 -1.77 49.30
N GLN A 1072 11.05 -0.76 48.96
CA GLN A 1072 11.25 0.43 49.78
C GLN A 1072 9.95 1.22 49.96
N ILE A 1073 9.16 1.41 48.90
CA ILE A 1073 7.89 2.15 48.97
C ILE A 1073 6.74 1.37 49.62
N LYS A 1074 6.88 0.04 49.78
CA LYS A 1074 5.87 -0.84 50.41
C LYS A 1074 6.03 -1.01 51.93
N MET A 1075 7.15 -0.58 52.50
CA MET A 1075 7.34 -0.57 53.96
C MET A 1075 6.33 0.40 54.60
N PRO A 1076 5.56 -0.01 55.62
CA PRO A 1076 4.61 0.88 56.28
C PRO A 1076 5.34 2.10 56.85
N GLN A 1077 4.86 3.32 56.54
CA GLN A 1077 5.40 4.54 57.13
C GLN A 1077 5.10 4.57 58.63
N GLY A 1078 6.02 3.98 59.38
CA GLY A 1078 6.04 3.93 60.85
C GLY A 1078 7.49 3.95 61.33
N SER A 1079 8.34 4.76 60.71
CA SER A 1079 9.64 5.17 61.24
C SER A 1079 10.08 6.42 60.49
N THR A 1080 10.18 7.53 61.22
CA THR A 1080 10.82 8.75 60.78
C THR A 1080 12.21 8.45 60.25
N ILE A 1081 12.50 8.84 59.00
CA ILE A 1081 13.88 9.04 58.54
C ILE A 1081 14.00 10.51 58.15
N PRO A 1082 14.92 11.26 58.78
CA PRO A 1082 15.11 12.68 58.50
C PRO A 1082 15.74 12.90 57.12
N VAL A 1083 15.41 14.05 56.54
CA VAL A 1083 16.05 14.61 55.35
C VAL A 1083 17.51 14.94 55.69
N SER A 1084 18.42 14.00 55.49
CA SER A 1084 19.86 14.22 55.21
C SER A 1084 20.62 12.89 55.21
N THR A 1085 21.61 12.78 54.31
CA THR A 1085 22.70 11.79 54.20
C THR A 1085 22.44 10.48 53.44
N TRP A 1086 22.31 10.58 52.12
CA TRP A 1086 22.63 9.49 51.17
C TRP A 1086 24.14 9.33 50.89
N SER A 1087 25.03 10.03 51.62
CA SER A 1087 26.49 9.88 51.48
C SER A 1087 27.08 8.71 52.28
N ASP A 1088 26.42 8.30 53.38
CA ASP A 1088 27.07 7.42 54.36
C ASP A 1088 26.73 5.93 54.18
N VAL A 1089 25.65 5.62 53.46
CA VAL A 1089 25.27 4.23 53.15
C VAL A 1089 26.10 3.68 52.00
N VAL A 1090 26.48 4.51 51.03
CA VAL A 1090 27.37 4.11 49.92
C VAL A 1090 28.79 3.82 50.43
N ASN A 1091 29.28 4.60 51.39
CA ASN A 1091 30.61 4.37 51.99
C ASN A 1091 30.67 3.15 52.92
N LYS A 1092 29.56 2.79 53.59
CA LYS A 1092 29.50 1.55 54.40
C LYS A 1092 29.38 0.28 53.57
N LEU A 1093 28.72 0.33 52.40
CA LEU A 1093 28.69 -0.79 51.46
C LEU A 1093 30.04 -1.02 50.76
N LEU A 1094 30.79 0.05 50.47
CA LEU A 1094 32.17 -0.05 49.96
C LEU A 1094 33.14 -0.64 50.99
N PHE A 1095 32.98 -0.36 52.29
CA PHE A 1095 33.85 -0.90 53.33
C PHE A 1095 33.63 -2.41 53.59
N ILE A 1096 32.39 -2.90 53.47
CA ILE A 1096 32.08 -4.34 53.61
C ILE A 1096 32.61 -5.16 52.42
N ILE A 1097 32.64 -4.56 51.22
CA ILE A 1097 33.23 -5.19 50.03
C ILE A 1097 34.77 -5.21 50.13
N PHE A 1098 35.38 -4.18 50.73
CA PHE A 1098 36.83 -4.11 50.91
C PHE A 1098 37.36 -5.09 51.97
N VAL A 1099 36.60 -5.33 53.06
CA VAL A 1099 36.99 -6.31 54.11
C VAL A 1099 36.75 -7.75 53.68
N GLY A 1100 35.80 -8.02 52.78
CA GLY A 1100 35.58 -9.36 52.22
C GLY A 1100 36.68 -9.83 51.24
N PHE A 1101 37.44 -8.90 50.65
CA PHE A 1101 38.46 -9.22 49.65
C PHE A 1101 39.86 -9.49 50.25
N VAL A 1102 40.12 -9.05 51.49
CA VAL A 1102 41.46 -9.16 52.13
C VAL A 1102 41.71 -10.51 52.83
N ILE A 1103 40.71 -11.39 52.97
CA ILE A 1103 40.88 -12.69 53.66
C ILE A 1103 41.19 -13.87 52.72
N LYS A 1104 41.22 -13.71 51.38
CA LYS A 1104 41.42 -14.88 50.50
C LYS A 1104 42.69 -14.97 49.67
N PHE A 1105 43.55 -13.96 49.58
CA PHE A 1105 44.90 -14.13 49.01
C PHE A 1105 45.88 -13.07 49.54
N GLY A 1106 46.50 -13.36 50.68
CA GLY A 1106 47.87 -12.93 50.95
C GLY A 1106 48.78 -14.13 50.74
N PHE A 1107 49.64 -14.07 49.72
CA PHE A 1107 51.06 -14.41 49.79
C PHE A 1107 51.68 -14.38 48.38
N LEU A 1108 52.74 -13.56 48.27
CA LEU A 1108 53.86 -13.57 47.32
C LEU A 1108 53.83 -12.57 46.15
N ASP A 1109 54.58 -11.49 46.45
CA ASP A 1109 55.37 -10.50 45.69
C ASP A 1109 54.74 -9.59 44.63
#